data_AF-A0A147BA93-F1
#
_entry.id   AF-A0A147BA93-F1
#
_cell.length_a   1.000
_cell.length_b   1.000
_cell.length_c   1.000
_cell.angle_alpha   90.00
_cell.angle_beta   90.00
_cell.angle_gamma   90.00
#
_symmetry.space_group_name_H-M   'P 1'
#
loop_
_entity.id
_entity.type
_entity.pdbx_description
1 polymer ?
#
loop_
_entity_poly.entity_id
_entity_poly.type
_entity_poly.pdbx_seq_one_letter_code
_entity_poly.pdbx_strand_id
1 'polypeptide(L)'
;FYLEYKEPTFVYYKNKDLALATTLNPVDNTVKEVVAKVQAHALFDTHAIETVSILVPFEKISVGVGYESRTALSVPINIECAVDLEEHKFRLKERPEIPHDLFYYNFKPFAFIESYENHRPVVHEDTKVAIFLDEDLHKFDREYFHDLLGVGLKLHGHYIETPDFWGTWKKFWHSHDFRQKYYYLYANPHWHPRELRIGLTPANRDVTNEIEVVFDWSTLTPETRGNTIFKSKLFPTEVDDTFPIKDELKSYTTVVDTEVFFRGQKERKISTEIVYTRTNDLLSHYLNFFVLRTPFTVTESDDTKICFHGTAKFPAIDEDTIGALNLLALDNVVSTNFDLFFGRDCTTDQKVRLRGAWEHTLEQKHFLEFRELEEPAGRFLKNPLKETWEKCLYYRQKDIFWNKHCLEHLFEASKLNHFKGDLEYENLSEEFLWYVNYVRRYIRHHYFPWVHHVEDLHVNNPEGHVHIVANFSYYNPVVDVELRAPHENIYYKQAPVPEWIVTPRHYKFLEYSMLSEYSSLYEHLHCDVQGPSIKTFDGALYPLPDTDCFKVIAKDCSPSEHFLILGAKTHNVNFQKALRMFVHTFKIEIMPITPDTEPIVRIDGKMVPVTVEEPFKQYVNTGVRDIELFHIERLGQGHIYKLVSEVYGLRIFYNGLGIFVQVAPYYRGKLCGLCGDYNLNKFQEFIGPDKCEHYNTTSFGYSYVIPTSECTTLEYKSPCTFHTGETCTVMRTKTIELGTGKNRQVCFSIAPVSHCSEPCIETRYVSREVGFHCLPAKDTTTRNLVAQSRVRPLMEFRRKREDYRAVVEYPEGCYRP
;
A
#
# COMPACT_ATOMS: atom_id res chain seq x y z
N PHE A 1 21.11 42.78 21.25
CA PHE A 1 20.35 42.05 20.21
C PHE A 1 19.00 41.72 20.77
N TYR A 2 17.95 42.09 20.06
CA TYR A 2 16.56 41.84 20.42
C TYR A 2 15.91 41.09 19.25
N LEU A 3 15.22 39.99 19.58
CA LEU A 3 14.50 39.15 18.64
C LEU A 3 13.04 39.16 19.04
N GLU A 4 12.15 39.46 18.11
CA GLU A 4 10.71 39.47 18.33
C GLU A 4 10.00 38.64 17.28
N TYR A 5 9.07 37.81 17.74
CA TYR A 5 8.20 37.01 16.89
C TYR A 5 6.77 37.12 17.39
N LYS A 6 5.85 37.57 16.52
CA LYS A 6 4.42 37.72 16.80
C LYS A 6 3.64 37.05 15.68
N GLU A 7 2.76 36.11 16.01
CA GLU A 7 1.96 35.39 15.02
C GLU A 7 0.50 35.20 15.46
N PRO A 8 -0.34 36.23 15.38
CA PRO A 8 -1.79 36.03 15.46
C PRO A 8 -2.28 35.10 14.35
N THR A 9 -2.94 34.01 14.75
CA THR A 9 -3.67 33.11 13.85
C THR A 9 -5.16 33.17 14.16
N PHE A 10 -5.95 33.38 13.13
CA PHE A 10 -7.40 33.43 13.16
C PHE A 10 -7.96 32.25 12.36
N VAL A 11 -8.68 31.37 13.04
CA VAL A 11 -9.41 30.26 12.42
C VAL A 11 -10.89 30.51 12.60
N TYR A 12 -11.60 30.58 11.48
CA TYR A 12 -13.03 30.79 11.45
C TYR A 12 -13.70 29.73 10.62
N TYR A 13 -14.71 29.10 11.19
CA TYR A 13 -15.54 28.14 10.48
C TYR A 13 -17.00 28.52 10.69
N LYS A 14 -17.71 28.75 9.59
CA LYS A 14 -19.15 29.03 9.59
C LYS A 14 -19.87 27.90 8.90
N ASN A 15 -20.57 27.08 9.67
CA ASN A 15 -21.55 26.16 9.12
C ASN A 15 -22.83 26.94 8.78
N LYS A 16 -23.25 26.95 7.52
CA LYS A 16 -24.53 27.53 7.08
C LYS A 16 -25.62 26.47 7.11
N ASP A 17 -25.31 25.26 6.62
CA ASP A 17 -26.24 24.13 6.57
C ASP A 17 -25.49 22.79 6.58
N LEU A 18 -26.00 21.83 7.34
CA LEU A 18 -25.52 20.45 7.37
C LEU A 18 -26.73 19.53 7.52
N ALA A 19 -27.04 18.79 6.46
CA ALA A 19 -28.17 17.87 6.45
C ALA A 19 -27.70 16.45 6.07
N LEU A 20 -28.13 15.46 6.84
CA LEU A 20 -27.95 14.04 6.53
C LEU A 20 -29.35 13.42 6.39
N ALA A 21 -29.63 12.84 5.23
CA ALA A 21 -30.87 12.12 4.95
C ALA A 21 -30.55 10.68 4.57
N THR A 22 -31.42 9.75 4.97
CA THR A 22 -31.34 8.35 4.58
C THR A 22 -32.67 7.91 3.99
N THR A 23 -32.62 7.20 2.87
CA THR A 23 -33.77 6.60 2.21
C THR A 23 -33.72 5.11 2.47
N LEU A 24 -34.80 4.54 3.04
CA LEU A 24 -34.91 3.11 3.30
C LEU A 24 -35.60 2.39 2.14
N ASN A 25 -35.22 1.14 1.92
CA ASN A 25 -35.91 0.25 1.00
C ASN A 25 -37.29 -0.13 1.59
N PRO A 26 -38.39 0.08 0.85
CA PRO A 26 -39.74 -0.18 1.35
C PRO A 26 -40.06 -1.67 1.60
N VAL A 27 -39.26 -2.60 1.07
CA VAL A 27 -39.52 -4.06 1.19
C VAL A 27 -38.83 -4.67 2.42
N ASP A 28 -37.56 -4.34 2.66
CA ASP A 28 -36.73 -4.99 3.69
C ASP A 28 -36.20 -4.01 4.76
N ASN A 29 -36.56 -2.72 4.69
CA ASN A 29 -36.09 -1.64 5.56
C ASN A 29 -34.56 -1.48 5.62
N THR A 30 -33.83 -1.98 4.62
CA THR A 30 -32.39 -1.73 4.49
C THR A 30 -32.14 -0.29 4.03
N VAL A 31 -30.96 0.27 4.34
CA VAL A 31 -30.59 1.61 3.86
C VAL A 31 -30.29 1.53 2.37
N LYS A 32 -31.11 2.19 1.56
CA LYS A 32 -30.93 2.29 0.11
C LYS A 32 -29.95 3.40 -0.25
N GLU A 33 -30.25 4.61 0.21
CA GLU A 33 -29.48 5.81 -0.16
C GLU A 33 -29.13 6.64 1.07
N VAL A 34 -27.91 7.16 1.12
CA VAL A 34 -27.46 8.12 2.11
C VAL A 34 -27.07 9.42 1.41
N VAL A 35 -27.72 10.53 1.76
CA VAL A 35 -27.46 11.86 1.19
C VAL A 35 -26.94 12.79 2.28
N ALA A 36 -25.79 13.42 2.04
CA ALA A 36 -25.19 14.43 2.90
C ALA A 36 -25.06 15.76 2.14
N LYS A 37 -25.61 16.83 2.70
CA LYS A 37 -25.48 18.21 2.19
C LYS A 37 -24.65 19.02 3.17
N VAL A 38 -23.62 19.69 2.67
CA VAL A 38 -22.72 20.52 3.49
C VAL A 38 -22.58 21.88 2.82
N GLN A 39 -23.05 22.91 3.50
CA GLN A 39 -22.80 24.30 3.16
C GLN A 39 -22.04 24.98 4.30
N ALA A 40 -20.76 25.24 4.10
CA ALA A 40 -19.91 25.85 5.10
C ALA A 40 -18.89 26.81 4.46
N HIS A 41 -18.26 27.64 5.29
CA HIS A 41 -17.15 28.48 4.88
C HIS A 41 -16.06 28.37 5.93
N ALA A 42 -14.88 27.90 5.52
CA ALA A 42 -13.68 27.84 6.33
C ALA A 42 -12.74 28.98 5.94
N LEU A 43 -12.25 29.74 6.92
CA LEU A 43 -11.26 30.78 6.78
C LEU A 43 -10.13 30.52 7.78
N PHE A 44 -8.90 30.51 7.27
CA PHE A 44 -7.68 30.42 8.05
C PHE A 44 -6.82 31.62 7.66
N ASP A 45 -6.56 32.54 8.59
CA ASP A 45 -5.77 33.76 8.36
C ASP A 45 -4.68 33.87 9.43
N THR A 46 -3.43 33.83 8.99
CA THR A 46 -2.25 33.91 9.84
C THR A 46 -1.46 35.14 9.45
N HIS A 47 -1.10 35.95 10.42
CA HIS A 47 -0.25 37.13 10.24
C HIS A 47 0.96 37.00 11.16
N ALA A 48 2.17 36.91 10.61
CA ALA A 48 3.42 36.81 11.35
C ALA A 48 4.27 38.08 11.16
N ILE A 49 4.90 38.52 12.25
CA ILE A 49 5.90 39.59 12.27
C ILE A 49 7.13 39.04 12.99
N GLU A 50 8.26 39.02 12.30
CA GLU A 50 9.55 38.65 12.88
C GLU A 50 10.55 39.79 12.70
N THR A 51 11.21 40.21 13.79
CA THR A 51 12.22 41.28 13.74
C THR A 51 13.49 40.90 14.49
N VAL A 52 14.61 41.44 13.99
CA VAL A 52 15.93 41.36 14.59
C VAL A 52 16.50 42.77 14.69
N SER A 53 16.85 43.21 15.89
CA SER A 53 17.39 44.56 16.10
C SER A 53 18.59 44.61 17.03
N ILE A 54 19.39 45.66 16.85
CA ILE A 54 20.47 46.05 17.73
C ILE A 54 20.00 47.27 18.53
N LEU A 55 20.08 47.16 19.85
CA LEU A 55 19.80 48.27 20.75
C LEU A 55 21.02 49.18 20.80
N VAL A 56 20.82 50.48 20.63
CA VAL A 56 21.83 51.53 20.73
C VAL A 56 21.60 52.28 22.06
N PRO A 57 22.33 51.92 23.14
CA PRO A 57 22.03 52.37 24.50
C PRO A 57 22.05 53.89 24.69
N PHE A 58 22.98 54.56 24.02
CA PHE A 58 23.26 55.98 24.21
C PHE A 58 22.17 56.88 23.61
N GLU A 59 21.61 56.46 22.47
CA GLU A 59 20.54 57.16 21.76
C GLU A 59 19.15 56.64 22.14
N LYS A 60 19.07 55.56 22.93
CA LYS A 60 17.85 54.85 23.30
C LYS A 60 17.00 54.39 22.10
N ILE A 61 17.66 54.08 21.00
CA ILE A 61 17.01 53.59 19.77
C ILE A 61 17.37 52.13 19.48
N SER A 62 16.47 51.40 18.84
CA SER A 62 16.72 50.13 18.19
C SER A 62 16.77 50.32 16.68
N VAL A 63 17.83 49.82 16.05
CA VAL A 63 17.94 49.74 14.60
C VAL A 63 17.83 48.28 14.22
N GLY A 64 16.91 47.95 13.33
CA GLY A 64 16.61 46.56 13.01
C GLY A 64 16.05 46.34 11.62
N VAL A 65 15.92 45.06 11.30
CA VAL A 65 15.25 44.56 10.10
C VAL A 65 14.25 43.49 10.51
N GLY A 66 13.24 43.30 9.71
CA GLY A 66 12.23 42.28 9.94
C GLY A 66 11.41 42.01 8.70
N TYR A 67 10.39 41.19 8.86
CA TYR A 67 9.38 40.99 7.84
C TYR A 67 8.01 40.82 8.46
N GLU A 68 7.02 41.20 7.67
CA GLU A 68 5.59 40.99 7.90
C GLU A 68 5.11 39.98 6.85
N SER A 69 4.58 38.83 7.27
CA SER A 69 3.98 37.86 6.37
C SER A 69 2.53 37.60 6.74
N ARG A 70 1.65 37.54 5.74
CA ARG A 70 0.24 37.20 5.92
C ARG A 70 -0.14 36.09 4.95
N THR A 71 -0.77 35.05 5.48
CA THR A 71 -1.30 33.93 4.70
C THR A 71 -2.76 33.76 5.06
N ALA A 72 -3.66 33.89 4.08
CA ALA A 72 -5.07 33.65 4.26
C ALA A 72 -5.57 32.61 3.25
N LEU A 73 -6.34 31.63 3.74
CA LEU A 73 -6.99 30.58 2.97
C LEU A 73 -8.50 30.65 3.28
N SER A 74 -9.32 30.87 2.25
CA SER A 74 -10.76 31.06 2.35
C SER A 74 -11.44 30.04 1.44
N VAL A 75 -11.99 28.98 2.02
CA VAL A 75 -12.58 27.85 1.28
C VAL A 75 -14.09 27.80 1.51
N PRO A 76 -14.90 28.17 0.50
CA PRO A 76 -16.33 27.95 0.53
C PRO A 76 -16.58 26.47 0.20
N ILE A 77 -17.44 25.82 0.98
CA ILE A 77 -17.81 24.42 0.82
C ILE A 77 -19.31 24.41 0.53
N ASN A 78 -19.69 23.95 -0.65
CA ASN A 78 -21.09 23.79 -1.04
C ASN A 78 -21.22 22.48 -1.83
N ILE A 79 -21.33 21.39 -1.09
CA ILE A 79 -21.32 20.03 -1.63
C ILE A 79 -22.57 19.25 -1.23
N GLU A 80 -23.06 18.43 -2.15
CA GLU A 80 -24.11 17.44 -1.93
C GLU A 80 -23.61 16.08 -2.39
N CYS A 81 -23.43 15.16 -1.46
CA CYS A 81 -22.98 13.80 -1.69
C CYS A 81 -24.16 12.84 -1.54
N ALA A 82 -24.30 11.88 -2.43
CA ALA A 82 -25.28 10.80 -2.32
C ALA A 82 -24.62 9.45 -2.63
N VAL A 83 -24.89 8.44 -1.80
CA VAL A 83 -24.42 7.06 -1.98
C VAL A 83 -25.62 6.14 -2.06
N ASP A 84 -25.84 5.50 -3.20
CA ASP A 84 -26.81 4.43 -3.39
C ASP A 84 -26.09 3.08 -3.22
N LEU A 85 -26.49 2.34 -2.18
CA LEU A 85 -25.88 1.06 -1.79
C LEU A 85 -26.44 -0.13 -2.60
N GLU A 86 -27.58 0.04 -3.27
CA GLU A 86 -28.23 -0.99 -4.09
C GLU A 86 -27.67 -0.96 -5.52
N GLU A 87 -27.55 0.24 -6.10
CA GLU A 87 -27.01 0.44 -7.45
C GLU A 87 -25.49 0.58 -7.49
N HIS A 88 -24.81 0.59 -6.33
CA HIS A 88 -23.36 0.81 -6.22
C HIS A 88 -22.93 2.11 -6.92
N LYS A 89 -23.60 3.21 -6.55
CA LYS A 89 -23.53 4.50 -7.23
C LYS A 89 -23.23 5.62 -6.25
N PHE A 90 -22.17 6.37 -6.51
CA PHE A 90 -21.78 7.56 -5.77
C PHE A 90 -22.00 8.81 -6.63
N ARG A 91 -22.59 9.85 -6.03
CA ARG A 91 -22.81 11.15 -6.68
C ARG A 91 -22.27 12.26 -5.78
N LEU A 92 -21.49 13.16 -6.35
CA LEU A 92 -20.99 14.37 -5.70
C LEU A 92 -21.35 15.57 -6.56
N LYS A 93 -22.11 16.50 -6.01
CA LYS A 93 -22.41 17.80 -6.62
C LYS A 93 -21.70 18.90 -5.86
N GLU A 94 -20.96 19.73 -6.57
CA GLU A 94 -20.31 20.93 -6.04
C GLU A 94 -20.84 22.17 -6.77
N ARG A 95 -21.15 23.21 -6.00
CA ARG A 95 -21.59 24.51 -6.52
C ARG A 95 -20.59 25.58 -6.11
N PRO A 96 -19.59 25.87 -6.98
CA PRO A 96 -18.52 26.80 -6.62
C PRO A 96 -19.08 28.21 -6.38
N GLU A 97 -18.70 28.84 -5.26
CA GLU A 97 -19.00 30.25 -5.01
C GLU A 97 -17.98 31.10 -5.81
N ILE A 98 -18.45 31.84 -6.82
CA ILE A 98 -17.60 32.60 -7.76
C ILE A 98 -18.19 33.99 -7.99
N PRO A 99 -17.40 35.09 -8.03
CA PRO A 99 -15.95 35.12 -7.82
C PRO A 99 -15.57 34.95 -6.34
N HIS A 100 -14.44 34.30 -6.08
CA HIS A 100 -13.99 34.05 -4.71
C HIS A 100 -12.46 33.93 -4.62
N ASP A 101 -11.86 34.66 -3.68
CA ASP A 101 -10.43 34.56 -3.40
C ASP A 101 -10.16 33.35 -2.49
N LEU A 102 -9.49 32.33 -3.02
CA LEU A 102 -9.16 31.11 -2.30
C LEU A 102 -7.96 31.29 -1.40
N PHE A 103 -6.89 31.88 -1.93
CA PHE A 103 -5.61 31.98 -1.24
C PHE A 103 -4.98 33.36 -1.44
N TYR A 104 -4.49 33.92 -0.35
CA TYR A 104 -3.76 35.16 -0.31
C TYR A 104 -2.49 34.95 0.48
N TYR A 105 -1.37 35.35 -0.11
CA TYR A 105 -0.08 35.35 0.54
C TYR A 105 0.63 36.67 0.27
N ASN A 106 1.20 37.25 1.31
CA ASN A 106 1.96 38.49 1.23
C ASN A 106 3.15 38.43 2.18
N PHE A 107 4.30 38.91 1.72
CA PHE A 107 5.54 38.96 2.47
C PHE A 107 6.23 40.29 2.21
N LYS A 108 6.33 41.11 3.26
CA LYS A 108 6.88 42.46 3.22
C LYS A 108 8.07 42.58 4.18
N PRO A 109 9.30 42.53 3.67
CA PRO A 109 10.46 42.83 4.50
C PRO A 109 10.56 44.34 4.73
N PHE A 110 10.96 44.73 5.94
CA PHE A 110 11.12 46.13 6.32
C PHE A 110 12.37 46.33 7.19
N ALA A 111 12.88 47.55 7.18
CA ALA A 111 13.84 48.05 8.15
C ALA A 111 13.15 49.08 9.05
N PHE A 112 13.64 49.27 10.27
CA PHE A 112 13.08 50.23 11.22
C PHE A 112 14.14 50.85 12.11
N ILE A 113 13.86 52.07 12.56
CA ILE A 113 14.62 52.79 13.60
C ILE A 113 13.61 53.33 14.61
N GLU A 114 13.68 52.86 15.85
CA GLU A 114 12.65 53.12 16.85
C GLU A 114 13.21 53.44 18.23
N SER A 115 12.56 54.31 18.99
CA SER A 115 12.92 54.57 20.38
C SER A 115 12.29 53.51 21.30
N TYR A 116 13.09 52.94 22.21
CA TYR A 116 12.60 52.02 23.26
C TYR A 116 12.44 52.70 24.63
N GLU A 117 12.51 54.03 24.68
CA GLU A 117 12.51 54.81 25.93
C GLU A 117 11.24 54.61 26.79
N ASN A 118 10.10 54.34 26.15
CA ASN A 118 8.79 54.23 26.82
C ASN A 118 8.46 52.84 27.38
N HIS A 119 9.33 51.83 27.22
CA HIS A 119 9.09 50.44 27.67
C HIS A 119 7.75 49.82 27.21
N ARG A 120 7.10 50.40 26.19
CA ARG A 120 5.87 49.88 25.61
C ARG A 120 6.20 48.77 24.60
N PRO A 121 5.30 47.80 24.39
CA PRO A 121 5.43 46.86 23.28
C PRO A 121 5.60 47.63 21.98
N VAL A 122 6.63 47.27 21.22
CA VAL A 122 7.00 47.94 19.98
C VAL A 122 5.92 47.70 18.92
N VAL A 123 5.39 48.79 18.37
CA VAL A 123 4.40 48.79 17.28
C VAL A 123 5.15 49.30 16.04
N HIS A 124 5.76 48.36 15.29
CA HIS A 124 6.62 48.62 14.12
C HIS A 124 5.95 49.42 12.99
N GLU A 125 4.66 49.71 13.09
CA GLU A 125 3.83 50.28 12.03
C GLU A 125 4.23 51.71 11.64
N ASP A 126 4.67 52.52 12.61
CA ASP A 126 4.96 53.94 12.40
C ASP A 126 6.37 54.21 11.84
N THR A 127 7.28 53.24 11.92
CA THR A 127 8.70 53.42 11.57
C THR A 127 9.21 52.45 10.52
N LYS A 128 8.38 51.49 10.09
CA LYS A 128 8.74 50.53 9.06
C LYS A 128 8.98 51.22 7.72
N VAL A 129 10.12 50.93 7.12
CA VAL A 129 10.47 51.30 5.75
C VAL A 129 10.63 50.01 4.96
N ALA A 130 9.80 49.83 3.92
CA ALA A 130 9.89 48.66 3.06
C ALA A 130 11.26 48.59 2.38
N ILE A 131 11.84 47.39 2.31
CA ILE A 131 13.18 47.21 1.69
C ILE A 131 13.12 47.35 0.17
N PHE A 132 11.97 47.08 -0.44
CA PHE A 132 11.75 47.14 -1.90
C PHE A 132 10.54 48.00 -2.20
N LEU A 133 10.63 48.76 -3.30
CA LEU A 133 9.48 49.48 -3.86
C LEU A 133 8.69 48.53 -4.76
N ASP A 134 7.40 48.81 -4.95
CA ASP A 134 6.55 48.01 -5.85
C ASP A 134 7.04 48.04 -7.32
N GLU A 135 7.84 49.04 -7.68
CA GLU A 135 8.49 49.19 -8.99
C GLU A 135 9.66 48.22 -9.19
N ASP A 136 10.28 47.74 -8.10
CA ASP A 136 11.40 46.79 -8.14
C ASP A 136 10.93 45.33 -8.31
N LEU A 137 9.61 45.09 -8.28
CA LEU A 137 9.01 43.76 -8.29
C LEU A 137 8.46 43.39 -9.67
N HIS A 138 8.76 42.17 -10.12
CA HIS A 138 8.16 41.62 -11.33
C HIS A 138 6.72 41.23 -11.06
N LYS A 139 5.80 41.78 -11.85
CA LYS A 139 4.38 41.47 -11.77
C LYS A 139 4.01 40.31 -12.68
N PHE A 140 3.16 39.41 -12.18
CA PHE A 140 2.50 38.41 -13.00
C PHE A 140 1.00 38.49 -12.77
N ASP A 141 0.25 38.35 -13.86
CA ASP A 141 -1.20 38.19 -13.85
C ASP A 141 -1.52 37.18 -14.95
N ARG A 142 -2.02 36.01 -14.54
CA ARG A 142 -2.31 34.88 -15.40
C ARG A 142 -3.66 34.31 -15.02
N GLU A 143 -4.46 34.02 -16.03
CA GLU A 143 -5.74 33.36 -15.87
C GLU A 143 -5.73 32.05 -16.66
N TYR A 144 -6.19 30.98 -16.03
CA TYR A 144 -6.22 29.64 -16.60
C TYR A 144 -7.65 29.10 -16.60
N PHE A 145 -7.91 28.12 -17.47
CA PHE A 145 -9.13 27.28 -17.48
C PHE A 145 -10.48 27.95 -17.81
N HIS A 146 -10.54 29.27 -18.00
CA HIS A 146 -11.77 29.99 -18.40
C HIS A 146 -12.51 29.30 -19.56
N ASP A 147 -11.84 29.19 -20.71
CA ASP A 147 -12.42 28.59 -21.91
C ASP A 147 -12.62 27.07 -21.80
N LEU A 148 -11.84 26.40 -20.94
CA LEU A 148 -11.84 24.94 -20.80
C LEU A 148 -12.96 24.45 -19.87
N LEU A 149 -13.04 25.00 -18.66
CA LEU A 149 -13.91 24.51 -17.59
C LEU A 149 -15.13 25.42 -17.33
N GLY A 150 -15.19 26.61 -17.92
CA GLY A 150 -16.21 27.61 -17.61
C GLY A 150 -16.03 28.29 -16.24
N VAL A 151 -14.91 27.99 -15.56
CA VAL A 151 -14.42 28.62 -14.32
C VAL A 151 -12.95 28.95 -14.51
N GLY A 152 -12.58 30.18 -14.20
CA GLY A 152 -11.23 30.69 -14.27
C GLY A 152 -10.48 30.50 -12.96
N LEU A 153 -9.20 30.13 -13.05
CA LEU A 153 -8.25 30.24 -11.94
C LEU A 153 -7.35 31.45 -12.22
N LYS A 154 -7.53 32.53 -11.45
CA LYS A 154 -6.75 33.76 -11.54
C LYS A 154 -5.58 33.70 -10.56
N LEU A 155 -4.37 33.72 -11.10
CA LEU A 155 -3.12 33.84 -10.35
C LEU A 155 -2.50 35.20 -10.63
N HIS A 156 -2.42 36.05 -9.61
CA HIS A 156 -1.74 37.33 -9.74
C HIS A 156 -0.90 37.65 -8.51
N GLY A 157 0.15 38.44 -8.71
CA GLY A 157 1.05 38.79 -7.63
C GLY A 157 2.38 39.35 -8.12
N HIS A 158 3.33 39.41 -7.20
CA HIS A 158 4.63 40.02 -7.41
C HIS A 158 5.75 39.10 -6.91
N TYR A 159 6.88 39.07 -7.61
CA TYR A 159 8.08 38.34 -7.19
C TYR A 159 9.37 39.12 -7.48
N ILE A 160 10.46 38.70 -6.82
CA ILE A 160 11.81 39.16 -7.10
C ILE A 160 12.52 38.08 -7.91
N GLU A 161 13.01 38.43 -9.09
CA GLU A 161 13.80 37.50 -9.92
C GLU A 161 15.22 37.43 -9.36
N THR A 162 15.54 36.33 -8.67
CA THR A 162 16.91 35.99 -8.26
C THR A 162 17.55 35.06 -9.30
N PRO A 163 18.89 34.98 -9.39
CA PRO A 163 19.55 34.10 -10.36
C PRO A 163 19.12 32.62 -10.30
N ASP A 164 18.65 32.15 -9.13
CA ASP A 164 18.16 30.78 -8.93
C ASP A 164 16.63 30.69 -8.83
N PHE A 165 15.89 31.75 -9.15
CA PHE A 165 14.43 31.81 -8.98
C PHE A 165 13.71 30.63 -9.65
N TRP A 166 14.04 30.33 -10.89
CA TRP A 166 13.42 29.21 -11.61
C TRP A 166 13.87 27.85 -11.06
N GLY A 167 15.09 27.75 -10.52
CA GLY A 167 15.60 26.55 -9.87
C GLY A 167 14.90 26.24 -8.54
N THR A 168 14.71 27.26 -7.70
CA THR A 168 13.98 27.17 -6.42
C THR A 168 12.49 26.87 -6.64
N TRP A 169 11.83 27.52 -7.61
CA TRP A 169 10.44 27.22 -7.96
C TRP A 169 10.27 25.82 -8.56
N LYS A 170 11.22 25.36 -9.39
CA LYS A 170 11.21 23.99 -9.89
C LYS A 170 11.31 22.98 -8.73
N LYS A 171 12.23 23.21 -7.78
CA LYS A 171 12.30 22.40 -6.55
C LYS A 171 11.01 22.47 -5.74
N PHE A 172 10.42 23.66 -5.59
CA PHE A 172 9.14 23.84 -4.88
C PHE A 172 8.05 22.94 -5.46
N TRP A 173 7.81 22.98 -6.78
CA TRP A 173 6.73 22.20 -7.40
C TRP A 173 7.00 20.70 -7.44
N HIS A 174 8.25 20.30 -7.76
CA HIS A 174 8.57 18.90 -8.10
C HIS A 174 9.28 18.11 -7.02
N SER A 175 10.01 18.76 -6.11
CA SER A 175 10.87 18.07 -5.13
C SER A 175 10.33 18.13 -3.69
N HIS A 176 9.46 19.09 -3.38
CA HIS A 176 8.95 19.26 -2.03
C HIS A 176 7.60 18.56 -1.81
N ASP A 177 7.47 17.89 -0.67
CA ASP A 177 6.20 17.37 -0.19
C ASP A 177 5.24 18.51 0.25
N PHE A 178 4.00 18.18 0.59
CA PHE A 178 3.01 19.17 0.98
C PHE A 178 3.43 20.00 2.20
N ARG A 179 4.05 19.37 3.21
CA ARG A 179 4.50 20.04 4.43
C ARG A 179 5.66 20.99 4.14
N GLN A 180 6.59 20.55 3.30
CA GLN A 180 7.72 21.35 2.85
C GLN A 180 7.28 22.53 1.98
N LYS A 181 6.29 22.34 1.09
CA LYS A 181 5.68 23.42 0.31
C LYS A 181 5.02 24.45 1.22
N TYR A 182 4.24 24.00 2.21
CA TYR A 182 3.67 24.89 3.21
C TYR A 182 4.76 25.68 3.96
N TYR A 183 5.81 24.99 4.45
CA TYR A 183 6.93 25.65 5.12
C TYR A 183 7.68 26.63 4.21
N TYR A 184 7.85 26.29 2.93
CA TYR A 184 8.48 27.18 1.95
C TYR A 184 7.68 28.47 1.77
N LEU A 185 6.36 28.40 1.62
CA LEU A 185 5.51 29.59 1.52
C LEU A 185 5.46 30.35 2.85
N TYR A 186 5.41 29.64 3.97
CA TYR A 186 5.33 30.21 5.31
C TYR A 186 6.61 30.96 5.73
N ALA A 187 7.76 30.30 5.64
CA ALA A 187 9.07 30.85 6.04
C ALA A 187 9.71 31.69 4.93
N ASN A 188 9.28 31.49 3.67
CA ASN A 188 9.76 32.16 2.47
C ASN A 188 11.29 32.35 2.44
N PRO A 189 12.09 31.27 2.58
CA PRO A 189 13.54 31.37 2.80
C PRO A 189 14.29 32.05 1.64
N HIS A 190 13.67 32.11 0.46
CA HIS A 190 14.23 32.74 -0.73
C HIS A 190 13.53 34.04 -1.15
N TRP A 191 12.62 34.55 -0.31
CA TRP A 191 11.96 35.86 -0.48
C TRP A 191 11.12 36.01 -1.76
N HIS A 192 10.63 34.88 -2.30
CA HIS A 192 9.72 34.84 -3.44
C HIS A 192 8.71 33.68 -3.31
N PRO A 193 7.42 33.88 -3.61
CA PRO A 193 6.79 35.12 -4.08
C PRO A 193 6.72 36.20 -2.97
N ARG A 194 6.51 37.46 -3.35
CA ARG A 194 6.27 38.58 -2.42
C ARG A 194 4.78 38.75 -2.17
N GLU A 195 3.99 38.67 -3.22
CA GLU A 195 2.54 38.59 -3.13
C GLU A 195 2.08 37.48 -4.08
N LEU A 196 1.14 36.65 -3.64
CA LEU A 196 0.48 35.64 -4.46
C LEU A 196 -0.99 35.61 -4.06
N ARG A 197 -1.85 35.86 -5.03
CA ARG A 197 -3.30 35.69 -4.90
C ARG A 197 -3.77 34.64 -5.88
N ILE A 198 -4.58 33.72 -5.38
CA ILE A 198 -5.24 32.69 -6.17
C ILE A 198 -6.74 32.84 -5.92
N GLY A 199 -7.48 33.17 -6.98
CA GLY A 199 -8.92 33.33 -6.93
C GLY A 199 -9.61 32.53 -8.02
N LEU A 200 -10.87 32.19 -7.76
CA LEU A 200 -11.80 31.67 -8.76
C LEU A 200 -12.54 32.84 -9.39
N THR A 201 -12.55 32.88 -10.71
CA THR A 201 -13.26 33.90 -11.50
C THR A 201 -14.25 33.23 -12.45
N PRO A 202 -15.37 33.88 -12.78
CA PRO A 202 -16.29 33.33 -13.75
C PRO A 202 -15.68 33.44 -15.15
N ALA A 203 -15.95 32.46 -16.02
CA ALA A 203 -15.55 32.58 -17.41
C ALA A 203 -16.30 33.72 -18.12
N ASN A 204 -15.67 34.35 -19.11
CA ASN A 204 -16.34 35.38 -19.92
C ASN A 204 -17.50 34.83 -20.77
N ARG A 205 -17.47 33.53 -21.07
CA ARG A 205 -18.45 32.78 -21.86
C ARG A 205 -18.56 31.35 -21.34
N ASP A 206 -19.69 30.69 -21.59
CA ASP A 206 -19.93 29.29 -21.23
C ASP A 206 -19.65 28.98 -19.75
N VAL A 207 -20.15 29.85 -18.86
CA VAL A 207 -19.94 29.76 -17.40
C VAL A 207 -20.47 28.45 -16.84
N THR A 208 -19.72 27.83 -15.94
CA THR A 208 -20.12 26.63 -15.18
C THR A 208 -20.56 27.03 -13.76
N ASN A 209 -21.74 26.58 -13.36
CA ASN A 209 -22.37 26.88 -12.08
C ASN A 209 -22.45 25.65 -11.16
N GLU A 210 -22.43 24.45 -11.72
CA GLU A 210 -22.51 23.19 -10.99
C GLU A 210 -21.54 22.17 -11.61
N ILE A 211 -20.78 21.49 -10.76
CA ILE A 211 -19.93 20.36 -11.13
C ILE A 211 -20.53 19.12 -10.49
N GLU A 212 -20.86 18.12 -11.29
CA GLU A 212 -21.36 16.83 -10.80
C GLU A 212 -20.41 15.71 -11.20
N VAL A 213 -19.98 14.91 -10.22
CA VAL A 213 -19.21 13.69 -10.43
C VAL A 213 -20.09 12.51 -10.05
N VAL A 214 -20.28 11.60 -10.99
CA VAL A 214 -21.00 10.34 -10.80
C VAL A 214 -20.00 9.20 -10.97
N PHE A 215 -19.99 8.28 -10.03
CA PHE A 215 -19.13 7.12 -10.01
C PHE A 215 -19.97 5.87 -9.81
N ASP A 216 -19.95 4.94 -10.76
CA ASP A 216 -20.64 3.66 -10.68
C ASP A 216 -19.60 2.55 -10.74
N TRP A 217 -19.77 1.48 -9.96
CA TRP A 217 -18.90 0.30 -10.07
C TRP A 217 -19.72 -0.98 -10.13
N SER A 218 -19.23 -1.92 -10.95
CA SER A 218 -19.84 -3.25 -11.05
C SER A 218 -18.78 -4.31 -11.24
N THR A 219 -19.10 -5.54 -10.83
CA THR A 219 -18.21 -6.69 -10.99
C THR A 219 -19.01 -7.83 -11.61
N LEU A 220 -18.54 -8.29 -12.76
CA LEU A 220 -19.04 -9.47 -13.44
C LEU A 220 -18.12 -10.64 -13.10
N THR A 221 -18.65 -11.61 -12.37
CA THR A 221 -17.99 -12.89 -12.11
C THR A 221 -18.50 -13.95 -13.09
N PRO A 222 -17.75 -15.04 -13.34
CA PRO A 222 -18.19 -16.13 -14.23
C PRO A 222 -19.61 -16.64 -13.90
N GLU A 223 -20.00 -16.65 -12.63
CA GLU A 223 -21.30 -17.14 -12.14
C GLU A 223 -22.43 -16.15 -12.44
N THR A 224 -22.18 -14.85 -12.29
CA THR A 224 -23.19 -13.78 -12.51
C THR A 224 -23.39 -13.46 -13.98
N ARG A 225 -22.39 -13.78 -14.80
CA ARG A 225 -22.30 -13.38 -16.20
C ARG A 225 -23.00 -14.33 -17.17
N GLY A 226 -23.06 -15.64 -16.88
CA GLY A 226 -23.54 -16.63 -17.83
C GLY A 226 -22.77 -16.55 -19.16
N ASN A 227 -23.46 -16.40 -20.30
CA ASN A 227 -22.85 -16.23 -21.62
C ASN A 227 -22.69 -14.74 -22.05
N THR A 228 -22.88 -13.78 -21.15
CA THR A 228 -22.90 -12.35 -21.51
C THR A 228 -21.49 -11.76 -21.59
N ILE A 229 -21.02 -11.40 -22.77
CA ILE A 229 -19.75 -10.68 -22.94
C ILE A 229 -19.93 -9.20 -22.55
N PHE A 230 -18.92 -8.60 -21.94
CA PHE A 230 -18.98 -7.23 -21.44
C PHE A 230 -19.08 -6.31 -22.66
N LYS A 231 -20.04 -5.40 -22.63
CA LYS A 231 -20.20 -4.38 -23.67
C LYS A 231 -20.02 -3.03 -23.01
N SER A 232 -19.10 -2.25 -23.55
CA SER A 232 -18.86 -0.87 -23.14
C SER A 232 -20.15 -0.06 -23.24
N LYS A 233 -20.47 0.71 -22.20
CA LYS A 233 -21.60 1.66 -22.23
C LYS A 233 -21.30 2.84 -23.17
N LEU A 234 -20.03 3.24 -23.23
CA LEU A 234 -19.57 4.37 -24.05
C LEU A 234 -19.38 3.99 -25.52
N PHE A 235 -19.08 2.71 -25.79
CA PHE A 235 -18.75 2.20 -27.12
C PHE A 235 -19.48 0.87 -27.40
N PRO A 236 -20.82 0.89 -27.58
CA PRO A 236 -21.65 -0.32 -27.66
C PRO A 236 -21.61 -1.04 -29.02
N THR A 237 -20.99 -0.47 -30.05
CA THR A 237 -20.89 -1.10 -31.38
C THR A 237 -19.76 -2.12 -31.43
N GLU A 238 -20.01 -3.24 -32.11
CA GLU A 238 -18.98 -4.16 -32.62
C GLU A 238 -18.00 -3.35 -33.48
N VAL A 239 -16.96 -2.80 -32.86
CA VAL A 239 -15.85 -2.17 -33.57
C VAL A 239 -15.00 -3.31 -34.13
N ASP A 240 -15.50 -3.86 -35.23
CA ASP A 240 -14.78 -4.45 -36.37
C ASP A 240 -13.34 -4.87 -36.05
N ASP A 241 -13.12 -6.11 -35.57
CA ASP A 241 -11.87 -6.89 -35.43
C ASP A 241 -10.54 -6.19 -35.01
N THR A 242 -10.55 -4.90 -34.68
CA THR A 242 -9.37 -4.02 -34.61
C THR A 242 -9.14 -3.46 -33.21
N PHE A 243 -10.18 -3.40 -32.38
CA PHE A 243 -10.09 -3.06 -30.96
C PHE A 243 -10.72 -4.16 -30.10
N PRO A 244 -9.96 -5.21 -29.75
CA PRO A 244 -10.54 -6.37 -29.11
C PRO A 244 -10.72 -6.05 -27.62
N ILE A 245 -11.94 -5.74 -27.18
CA ILE A 245 -12.31 -5.98 -25.78
C ILE A 245 -12.28 -7.51 -25.61
N LYS A 246 -11.10 -8.07 -25.38
CA LYS A 246 -10.93 -9.50 -25.17
C LYS A 246 -11.49 -9.81 -23.81
N ASP A 247 -12.61 -10.48 -23.86
CA ASP A 247 -13.35 -10.86 -22.68
C ASP A 247 -13.76 -12.32 -22.84
N GLU A 248 -13.25 -13.14 -21.94
CA GLU A 248 -13.40 -14.59 -22.00
C GLU A 248 -14.62 -15.01 -21.17
N LEU A 249 -15.35 -16.04 -21.62
CA LEU A 249 -16.56 -16.53 -20.94
C LEU A 249 -16.36 -16.94 -19.46
N LYS A 250 -15.11 -17.12 -19.01
CA LYS A 250 -14.73 -17.48 -17.63
C LYS A 250 -13.82 -16.42 -16.96
N SER A 251 -13.92 -15.17 -17.38
CA SER A 251 -13.15 -14.05 -16.83
C SER A 251 -13.85 -13.39 -15.63
N TYR A 252 -13.06 -12.73 -14.77
CA TYR A 252 -13.55 -11.76 -13.80
C TYR A 252 -13.36 -10.36 -14.38
N THR A 253 -14.45 -9.60 -14.52
CA THR A 253 -14.42 -8.25 -15.08
C THR A 253 -14.91 -7.25 -14.03
N THR A 254 -14.10 -6.26 -13.71
CA THR A 254 -14.50 -5.11 -12.89
C THR A 254 -14.62 -3.90 -13.79
N VAL A 255 -15.75 -3.20 -13.68
CA VAL A 255 -16.07 -2.02 -14.47
C VAL A 255 -16.26 -0.86 -13.52
N VAL A 256 -15.58 0.23 -13.81
CA VAL A 256 -15.69 1.50 -13.09
C VAL A 256 -16.05 2.57 -14.11
N ASP A 257 -17.26 3.08 -13.99
CA ASP A 257 -17.74 4.19 -14.79
C ASP A 257 -17.60 5.48 -13.99
N THR A 258 -17.16 6.55 -14.64
CA THR A 258 -17.12 7.88 -14.04
C THR A 258 -17.60 8.91 -15.04
N GLU A 259 -18.58 9.71 -14.65
CA GLU A 259 -19.07 10.82 -15.43
C GLU A 259 -18.85 12.13 -14.67
N VAL A 260 -18.22 13.09 -15.32
CA VAL A 260 -18.00 14.44 -14.80
C VAL A 260 -18.77 15.42 -15.68
N PHE A 261 -19.73 16.12 -15.08
CA PHE A 261 -20.54 17.13 -15.71
C PHE A 261 -20.14 18.51 -15.22
N PHE A 262 -19.94 19.44 -16.14
CA PHE A 262 -19.84 20.87 -15.89
C PHE A 262 -21.09 21.52 -16.47
N ARG A 263 -22.04 21.89 -15.61
CA ARG A 263 -23.33 22.47 -15.99
C ARG A 263 -23.37 23.97 -15.75
N GLY A 264 -23.97 24.69 -16.68
CA GLY A 264 -24.16 26.13 -16.61
C GLY A 264 -24.78 26.67 -17.89
N GLN A 265 -24.11 27.57 -18.58
CA GLN A 265 -24.58 28.08 -19.89
C GLN A 265 -24.42 27.05 -21.02
N LYS A 266 -23.34 26.26 -20.98
CA LYS A 266 -23.04 25.14 -21.86
C LYS A 266 -22.79 23.92 -20.99
N GLU A 267 -23.43 22.80 -21.31
CA GLU A 267 -23.13 21.55 -20.64
C GLU A 267 -21.88 20.92 -21.26
N ARG A 268 -20.90 20.60 -20.42
CA ARG A 268 -19.70 19.85 -20.81
C ARG A 268 -19.67 18.55 -20.03
N LYS A 269 -19.37 17.45 -20.71
CA LYS A 269 -19.36 16.12 -20.12
C LYS A 269 -18.05 15.41 -20.43
N ILE A 270 -17.45 14.79 -19.42
CA ILE A 270 -16.42 13.77 -19.55
C ILE A 270 -17.02 12.46 -19.05
N SER A 271 -17.04 11.44 -19.88
CA SER A 271 -17.47 10.10 -19.49
C SER A 271 -16.28 9.18 -19.64
N THR A 272 -15.97 8.42 -18.60
CA THR A 272 -14.87 7.46 -18.61
C THR A 272 -15.36 6.10 -18.16
N GLU A 273 -14.83 5.05 -18.75
CA GLU A 273 -15.10 3.67 -18.36
C GLU A 273 -13.76 2.93 -18.30
N ILE A 274 -13.44 2.43 -17.11
CA ILE A 274 -12.26 1.59 -16.84
C ILE A 274 -12.75 0.17 -16.66
N VAL A 275 -12.22 -0.74 -17.48
CA VAL A 275 -12.60 -2.16 -17.47
C VAL A 275 -11.36 -2.99 -17.24
N TYR A 276 -11.30 -3.66 -16.10
CA TYR A 276 -10.23 -4.59 -15.79
C TYR A 276 -10.76 -6.01 -15.83
N THR A 277 -10.26 -6.80 -16.77
CA THR A 277 -10.62 -8.21 -16.96
C THR A 277 -9.42 -9.10 -16.67
N ARG A 278 -9.63 -10.18 -15.92
CA ARG A 278 -8.60 -11.19 -15.65
C ARG A 278 -9.14 -12.61 -15.79
N THR A 279 -8.28 -13.54 -16.15
CA THR A 279 -8.59 -14.98 -16.11
C THR A 279 -8.56 -15.50 -14.67
N ASN A 280 -9.21 -16.65 -14.43
CA ASN A 280 -9.24 -17.27 -13.10
C ASN A 280 -7.84 -17.66 -12.60
N ASP A 281 -6.97 -18.11 -13.51
CA ASP A 281 -5.58 -18.50 -13.23
C ASP A 281 -4.60 -17.32 -13.05
N LEU A 282 -5.08 -16.08 -13.19
CA LEU A 282 -4.28 -14.85 -13.15
C LEU A 282 -3.11 -14.88 -14.15
N LEU A 283 -3.27 -15.54 -15.30
CA LEU A 283 -2.27 -15.52 -16.37
C LEU A 283 -2.50 -14.41 -17.36
N SER A 284 -3.75 -14.08 -17.66
CA SER A 284 -4.07 -13.03 -18.63
C SER A 284 -4.82 -11.89 -17.96
N HIS A 285 -4.33 -10.68 -18.19
CA HIS A 285 -4.91 -9.44 -17.70
C HIS A 285 -5.16 -8.49 -18.87
N TYR A 286 -6.33 -7.88 -18.87
CA TYR A 286 -6.79 -6.93 -19.88
C TYR A 286 -7.25 -5.67 -19.16
N LEU A 287 -6.75 -4.52 -19.58
CA LEU A 287 -7.16 -3.21 -19.08
C LEU A 287 -7.68 -2.40 -20.26
N ASN A 288 -8.97 -2.12 -20.27
CA ASN A 288 -9.56 -1.18 -21.22
C ASN A 288 -9.85 0.13 -20.51
N PHE A 289 -9.54 1.24 -21.17
CA PHE A 289 -9.88 2.56 -20.67
C PHE A 289 -10.45 3.39 -21.82
N PHE A 290 -11.64 3.89 -21.59
CA PHE A 290 -12.45 4.61 -22.56
C PHE A 290 -12.74 6.00 -22.01
N VAL A 291 -12.51 7.03 -22.82
CA VAL A 291 -12.86 8.43 -22.49
C VAL A 291 -13.68 8.99 -23.63
N LEU A 292 -14.80 9.60 -23.31
CA LEU A 292 -15.61 10.41 -24.20
C LEU A 292 -15.71 11.81 -23.60
N ARG A 293 -15.24 12.82 -24.32
CA ARG A 293 -15.28 14.22 -23.91
C ARG A 293 -16.04 15.03 -24.95
N THR A 294 -17.06 15.75 -24.52
CA THR A 294 -17.77 16.72 -25.38
C THR A 294 -16.87 17.91 -25.72
N PRO A 295 -17.17 18.72 -26.74
CA PRO A 295 -16.47 19.97 -27.00
C PRO A 295 -16.47 20.92 -25.78
N PHE A 296 -15.30 21.26 -25.25
CA PHE A 296 -15.17 22.18 -24.12
C PHE A 296 -14.99 23.62 -24.62
N THR A 297 -14.18 23.81 -25.65
CA THR A 297 -13.89 25.12 -26.24
C THR A 297 -14.80 25.40 -27.45
N VAL A 298 -14.75 26.64 -27.96
CA VAL A 298 -15.54 27.06 -29.14
C VAL A 298 -14.90 26.61 -30.45
N THR A 299 -13.60 26.31 -30.44
CA THR A 299 -12.87 25.79 -31.60
C THR A 299 -13.13 24.31 -31.84
N GLU A 300 -13.64 23.60 -30.83
CA GLU A 300 -14.00 22.20 -30.90
C GLU A 300 -15.46 22.06 -31.39
N SER A 301 -15.68 21.28 -32.44
CA SER A 301 -17.02 20.95 -32.95
C SER A 301 -17.46 19.53 -32.63
N ASP A 302 -16.50 18.59 -32.54
CA ASP A 302 -16.76 17.16 -32.41
C ASP A 302 -16.29 16.62 -31.06
N ASP A 303 -16.97 15.59 -30.57
CA ASP A 303 -16.54 14.87 -29.37
C ASP A 303 -15.15 14.26 -29.57
N THR A 304 -14.32 14.37 -28.53
CA THR A 304 -13.01 13.70 -28.48
C THR A 304 -13.14 12.38 -27.74
N LYS A 305 -12.63 11.31 -28.34
CA LYS A 305 -12.59 9.98 -27.76
C LYS A 305 -11.15 9.54 -27.55
N ILE A 306 -10.92 8.79 -26.47
CA ILE A 306 -9.67 8.09 -26.20
C ILE A 306 -10.04 6.64 -25.87
N CYS A 307 -9.42 5.70 -26.58
CA CYS A 307 -9.59 4.27 -26.40
C CYS A 307 -8.22 3.64 -26.14
N PHE A 308 -8.07 3.03 -24.97
CA PHE A 308 -6.86 2.33 -24.57
C PHE A 308 -7.18 0.86 -24.28
N HIS A 309 -6.39 -0.05 -24.85
CA HIS A 309 -6.45 -1.48 -24.58
C HIS A 309 -5.04 -1.96 -24.21
N GLY A 310 -4.85 -2.35 -22.96
CA GLY A 310 -3.63 -2.96 -22.46
C GLY A 310 -3.83 -4.44 -22.19
N THR A 311 -2.82 -5.25 -22.51
CA THR A 311 -2.77 -6.67 -22.17
C THR A 311 -1.46 -6.99 -21.48
N ALA A 312 -1.54 -7.80 -20.43
CA ALA A 312 -0.38 -8.44 -19.82
C ALA A 312 -0.66 -9.94 -19.75
N LYS A 313 0.16 -10.74 -20.42
CA LYS A 313 0.03 -12.19 -20.44
C LYS A 313 1.28 -12.81 -19.83
N PHE A 314 1.06 -13.47 -18.70
CA PHE A 314 2.01 -14.30 -17.99
C PHE A 314 1.97 -15.72 -18.55
N PRO A 315 3.12 -16.40 -18.63
CA PRO A 315 3.19 -17.78 -19.06
C PRO A 315 2.68 -18.71 -17.95
N ALA A 316 2.02 -19.80 -18.35
CA ALA A 316 1.69 -20.86 -17.43
C ALA A 316 2.98 -21.47 -16.87
N ILE A 317 3.03 -21.66 -15.56
CA ILE A 317 4.19 -22.23 -14.89
C ILE A 317 3.83 -23.63 -14.45
N ASP A 318 4.74 -24.55 -14.74
CA ASP A 318 4.66 -25.90 -14.25
C ASP A 318 5.02 -25.94 -12.75
N GLU A 319 4.07 -26.38 -11.94
CA GLU A 319 4.21 -26.50 -10.48
C GLU A 319 5.26 -27.55 -10.10
N ASP A 320 5.48 -28.58 -10.94
CA ASP A 320 6.53 -29.57 -10.70
C ASP A 320 7.93 -28.95 -10.88
N THR A 321 8.08 -28.04 -11.85
CA THR A 321 9.30 -27.23 -12.06
C THR A 321 9.58 -26.30 -10.87
N ILE A 322 8.56 -25.64 -10.31
CA ILE A 322 8.69 -24.85 -9.06
C ILE A 322 9.08 -25.79 -7.89
N GLY A 323 8.43 -26.95 -7.79
CA GLY A 323 8.72 -28.00 -6.81
C GLY A 323 10.18 -28.46 -6.82
N ALA A 324 10.76 -28.62 -8.01
CA ALA A 324 12.16 -28.98 -8.19
C ALA A 324 13.14 -27.81 -8.04
N LEU A 325 12.63 -26.58 -7.86
CA LEU A 325 13.40 -25.32 -7.91
C LEU A 325 14.18 -25.17 -9.23
N ASN A 326 13.70 -25.76 -10.32
CA ASN A 326 14.38 -25.76 -11.61
C ASN A 326 13.95 -24.54 -12.46
N LEU A 327 14.24 -23.35 -11.96
CA LEU A 327 13.81 -22.09 -12.57
C LEU A 327 14.47 -21.80 -13.93
N LEU A 328 15.52 -22.53 -14.31
CA LEU A 328 16.13 -22.45 -15.65
C LEU A 328 15.20 -22.96 -16.76
N ALA A 329 14.28 -23.88 -16.42
CA ALA A 329 13.25 -24.33 -17.35
C ALA A 329 12.09 -23.32 -17.50
N LEU A 330 12.08 -22.26 -16.68
CA LEU A 330 11.07 -21.19 -16.69
C LEU A 330 11.58 -19.96 -17.44
N ASP A 331 12.23 -20.12 -18.61
CA ASP A 331 12.61 -19.00 -19.48
C ASP A 331 11.35 -18.42 -20.16
N ASN A 332 10.55 -17.77 -19.32
CA ASN A 332 9.13 -17.56 -19.50
C ASN A 332 8.89 -16.07 -19.74
N VAL A 333 8.52 -15.74 -20.99
CA VAL A 333 8.35 -14.35 -21.43
C VAL A 333 7.00 -13.81 -20.94
N VAL A 334 7.01 -12.65 -20.28
CA VAL A 334 5.79 -11.90 -19.97
C VAL A 334 5.57 -10.88 -21.08
N SER A 335 4.48 -11.05 -21.83
CA SER A 335 4.15 -10.10 -22.90
C SER A 335 3.27 -8.97 -22.35
N THR A 336 3.62 -7.74 -22.69
CA THR A 336 2.90 -6.53 -22.32
C THR A 336 2.65 -5.70 -23.57
N ASN A 337 1.40 -5.61 -23.99
CA ASN A 337 1.02 -4.89 -25.19
C ASN A 337 0.01 -3.82 -24.84
N PHE A 338 0.06 -2.66 -25.50
CA PHE A 338 -1.06 -1.73 -25.46
C PHE A 338 -1.35 -1.12 -26.82
N ASP A 339 -2.60 -0.73 -27.00
CA ASP A 339 -3.07 0.05 -28.13
C ASP A 339 -3.81 1.28 -27.59
N LEU A 340 -3.44 2.45 -28.09
CA LEU A 340 -4.02 3.74 -27.75
C LEU A 340 -4.50 4.42 -29.03
N PHE A 341 -5.79 4.71 -29.09
CA PHE A 341 -6.44 5.42 -30.19
C PHE A 341 -7.09 6.68 -29.64
N PHE A 342 -6.98 7.79 -30.36
CA PHE A 342 -7.63 9.03 -29.97
C PHE A 342 -8.02 9.89 -31.16
N GLY A 343 -9.16 10.59 -31.06
CA GLY A 343 -9.75 11.35 -32.15
C GLY A 343 -11.28 11.38 -32.10
N ARG A 344 -11.94 11.49 -33.25
CA ARG A 344 -13.42 11.44 -33.43
C ARG A 344 -13.97 10.02 -33.34
N ASP A 345 -13.15 9.05 -33.68
CA ASP A 345 -13.42 7.62 -33.54
C ASP A 345 -12.21 6.88 -32.95
N CYS A 346 -12.42 5.63 -32.55
CA CYS A 346 -11.36 4.77 -32.05
C CYS A 346 -10.76 3.86 -33.14
N THR A 347 -10.91 4.24 -34.41
CA THR A 347 -10.59 3.38 -35.57
C THR A 347 -9.61 4.00 -36.56
N THR A 348 -9.61 5.31 -36.79
CA THR A 348 -8.94 5.90 -37.97
C THR A 348 -8.07 7.12 -37.73
N ASP A 349 -8.31 7.92 -36.69
CA ASP A 349 -7.66 9.24 -36.61
C ASP A 349 -6.18 9.19 -36.16
N GLN A 350 -5.88 8.68 -34.97
CA GLN A 350 -4.51 8.65 -34.43
C GLN A 350 -4.28 7.35 -33.67
N LYS A 351 -3.14 6.69 -33.92
CA LYS A 351 -2.85 5.34 -33.39
C LYS A 351 -1.48 5.31 -32.74
N VAL A 352 -1.39 4.70 -31.56
CA VAL A 352 -0.13 4.36 -30.90
C VAL A 352 -0.24 2.93 -30.39
N ARG A 353 0.68 2.06 -30.81
CA ARG A 353 0.73 0.66 -30.39
C ARG A 353 2.08 0.35 -29.78
N LEU A 354 2.10 -0.33 -28.64
CA LEU A 354 3.30 -0.93 -28.08
C LEU A 354 3.14 -2.44 -28.05
N ARG A 355 4.16 -3.15 -28.52
CA ARG A 355 4.32 -4.58 -28.32
C ARG A 355 5.59 -4.82 -27.53
N GLY A 356 5.46 -5.35 -26.32
CA GLY A 356 6.55 -5.48 -25.37
C GLY A 356 6.66 -6.89 -24.80
N ALA A 357 7.87 -7.27 -24.45
CA ALA A 357 8.20 -8.54 -23.83
C ALA A 357 9.21 -8.32 -22.70
N TRP A 358 8.98 -9.01 -21.58
CA TRP A 358 9.90 -9.08 -20.46
C TRP A 358 10.52 -10.46 -20.37
N GLU A 359 11.83 -10.52 -20.20
CA GLU A 359 12.60 -11.75 -20.07
C GLU A 359 13.76 -11.60 -19.07
N HIS A 360 14.46 -12.70 -18.78
CA HIS A 360 15.68 -12.65 -17.98
C HIS A 360 16.83 -12.03 -18.77
N THR A 361 17.64 -11.19 -18.12
CA THR A 361 18.91 -10.75 -18.71
C THR A 361 19.89 -11.93 -18.81
N LEU A 362 20.89 -11.82 -19.69
CA LEU A 362 21.99 -12.81 -19.77
C LEU A 362 22.69 -13.01 -18.42
N GLU A 363 22.83 -11.93 -17.64
CA GLU A 363 23.40 -11.97 -16.29
C GLU A 363 22.53 -12.80 -15.32
N GLN A 364 21.21 -12.63 -15.36
CA GLN A 364 20.29 -13.42 -14.55
C GLN A 364 20.33 -14.91 -14.91
N LYS A 365 20.36 -15.24 -16.22
CA LYS A 365 20.51 -16.63 -16.68
C LYS A 365 21.81 -17.24 -16.16
N HIS A 366 22.92 -16.49 -16.24
CA HIS A 366 24.20 -16.91 -15.68
C HIS A 366 24.15 -17.09 -14.15
N PHE A 367 23.48 -16.21 -13.39
CA PHE A 367 23.30 -16.42 -11.94
C PHE A 367 22.53 -17.69 -11.63
N LEU A 368 21.51 -18.02 -12.41
CA LEU A 368 20.76 -19.26 -12.23
C LEU A 368 21.61 -20.49 -12.58
N GLU A 369 22.32 -20.48 -13.70
CA GLU A 369 23.15 -21.61 -14.16
C GLU A 369 24.30 -21.92 -13.19
N PHE A 370 24.99 -20.89 -12.71
CA PHE A 370 26.20 -21.05 -11.90
C PHE A 370 25.95 -20.99 -10.38
N ARG A 371 24.69 -21.02 -9.93
CA ARG A 371 24.34 -20.94 -8.48
C ARG A 371 24.91 -22.06 -7.63
N GLU A 372 25.13 -23.23 -8.22
CA GLU A 372 25.64 -24.44 -7.54
C GLU A 372 27.17 -24.49 -7.47
N LEU A 373 27.86 -23.68 -8.27
CA LEU A 373 29.32 -23.73 -8.40
C LEU A 373 30.01 -22.92 -7.29
N GLU A 374 31.27 -23.25 -6.99
CA GLU A 374 32.08 -22.51 -6.02
C GLU A 374 32.29 -21.05 -6.48
N GLU A 375 32.13 -20.09 -5.55
CA GLU A 375 32.35 -18.68 -5.88
C GLU A 375 33.85 -18.41 -6.06
N PRO A 376 34.25 -17.64 -7.07
CA PRO A 376 35.64 -17.25 -7.22
C PRO A 376 36.11 -16.41 -6.02
N ALA A 377 37.27 -16.76 -5.45
CA ALA A 377 37.86 -16.01 -4.35
C ALA A 377 38.29 -14.61 -4.83
N GLY A 378 37.75 -13.54 -4.23
CA GLY A 378 38.15 -12.15 -4.53
C GLY A 378 37.05 -11.10 -4.42
N ARG A 379 37.25 -9.95 -5.07
CA ARG A 379 36.27 -8.84 -5.18
C ARG A 379 35.27 -9.01 -6.34
N PHE A 380 35.10 -10.22 -6.85
CA PHE A 380 34.14 -10.48 -7.93
C PHE A 380 32.70 -10.31 -7.41
N LEU A 381 31.78 -9.96 -8.32
CA LEU A 381 30.35 -9.90 -8.02
C LEU A 381 29.88 -11.28 -7.54
N LYS A 382 29.46 -11.36 -6.27
CA LYS A 382 28.90 -12.57 -5.67
C LYS A 382 27.56 -12.88 -6.29
N ASN A 383 27.27 -14.17 -6.48
CA ASN A 383 25.98 -14.57 -7.02
C ASN A 383 24.88 -14.32 -5.95
N PRO A 384 23.92 -13.43 -6.22
CA PRO A 384 22.95 -13.01 -5.21
C PRO A 384 21.96 -14.13 -4.87
N LEU A 385 21.79 -15.10 -5.77
CA LEU A 385 20.86 -16.22 -5.60
C LEU A 385 21.48 -17.39 -4.84
N LYS A 386 22.80 -17.42 -4.65
CA LYS A 386 23.51 -18.56 -4.08
C LYS A 386 23.20 -18.76 -2.60
N GLU A 387 23.28 -17.71 -1.79
CA GLU A 387 23.04 -17.82 -0.34
C GLU A 387 21.61 -18.30 -0.04
N THR A 388 20.61 -17.77 -0.75
CA THR A 388 19.21 -18.18 -0.60
C THR A 388 19.00 -19.62 -1.09
N TRP A 389 19.65 -20.02 -2.19
CA TRP A 389 19.64 -21.39 -2.71
C TRP A 389 20.23 -22.41 -1.73
N GLU A 390 21.44 -22.17 -1.22
CA GLU A 390 22.11 -23.09 -0.30
C GLU A 390 21.31 -23.28 1.00
N LYS A 391 20.80 -22.18 1.58
CA LYS A 391 19.96 -22.24 2.77
C LYS A 391 18.64 -22.95 2.47
N CYS A 392 18.04 -22.70 1.31
CA CYS A 392 16.85 -23.42 0.87
C CYS A 392 17.09 -24.94 0.90
N LEU A 393 18.13 -25.43 0.21
CA LEU A 393 18.46 -26.85 0.18
C LEU A 393 18.79 -27.43 1.56
N TYR A 394 19.53 -26.69 2.39
CA TYR A 394 19.86 -27.10 3.76
C TYR A 394 18.62 -27.42 4.59
N TYR A 395 17.57 -26.60 4.51
CA TYR A 395 16.33 -26.83 5.24
C TYR A 395 15.42 -27.86 4.56
N ARG A 396 15.48 -28.01 3.23
CA ARG A 396 14.77 -29.11 2.53
C ARG A 396 15.27 -30.49 2.98
N GLN A 397 16.58 -30.63 3.24
CA GLN A 397 17.15 -31.86 3.82
C GLN A 397 16.64 -32.18 5.24
N LYS A 398 15.96 -31.23 5.89
CA LYS A 398 15.36 -31.38 7.22
C LYS A 398 13.82 -31.40 7.17
N ASP A 399 13.26 -31.83 6.04
CA ASP A 399 11.82 -31.92 5.79
C ASP A 399 11.06 -30.58 5.83
N ILE A 400 11.75 -29.45 5.60
CA ILE A 400 11.14 -28.12 5.48
C ILE A 400 11.23 -27.67 4.01
N PHE A 401 10.30 -28.18 3.21
CA PHE A 401 10.33 -28.11 1.75
C PHE A 401 10.20 -26.69 1.18
N TRP A 402 9.31 -25.86 1.74
CA TRP A 402 9.09 -24.48 1.33
C TRP A 402 9.45 -23.54 2.49
N ASN A 403 10.68 -23.65 2.96
CA ASN A 403 11.19 -22.72 3.95
C ASN A 403 11.27 -21.29 3.38
N LYS A 404 11.38 -20.31 4.28
CA LYS A 404 11.50 -18.89 3.94
C LYS A 404 12.53 -18.63 2.83
N HIS A 405 13.69 -19.28 2.86
CA HIS A 405 14.75 -19.06 1.87
C HIS A 405 14.42 -19.64 0.50
N CYS A 406 13.66 -20.74 0.42
CA CYS A 406 13.15 -21.24 -0.86
C CYS A 406 12.15 -20.26 -1.47
N LEU A 407 11.22 -19.72 -0.66
CA LEU A 407 10.25 -18.73 -1.12
C LEU A 407 10.94 -17.44 -1.59
N GLU A 408 11.90 -16.94 -0.82
CA GLU A 408 12.75 -15.79 -1.20
C GLU A 408 13.54 -16.07 -2.48
N HIS A 409 14.14 -17.26 -2.60
CA HIS A 409 14.89 -17.64 -3.80
C HIS A 409 13.98 -17.65 -5.02
N LEU A 410 12.83 -18.33 -4.97
CA LEU A 410 11.86 -18.38 -6.06
C LEU A 410 11.34 -16.99 -6.43
N PHE A 411 11.05 -16.17 -5.43
CA PHE A 411 10.58 -14.81 -5.62
C PHE A 411 11.60 -13.96 -6.39
N GLU A 412 12.86 -13.93 -5.95
CA GLU A 412 13.92 -13.15 -6.58
C GLU A 412 14.34 -13.69 -7.94
N ALA A 413 14.44 -15.01 -8.06
CA ALA A 413 14.82 -15.67 -9.30
C ALA A 413 13.73 -15.62 -10.38
N SER A 414 12.48 -15.28 -10.02
CA SER A 414 11.39 -15.13 -10.99
C SER A 414 11.32 -13.77 -11.68
N LYS A 415 12.17 -12.82 -11.26
CA LYS A 415 12.14 -11.42 -11.69
C LYS A 415 12.71 -11.25 -13.09
N LEU A 416 11.99 -10.55 -13.98
CA LEU A 416 12.39 -10.36 -15.37
C LEU A 416 12.96 -8.94 -15.57
N ASN A 417 14.28 -8.81 -15.75
CA ASN A 417 14.95 -7.50 -15.82
C ASN A 417 15.33 -7.05 -17.24
N HIS A 418 14.97 -7.80 -18.27
CA HIS A 418 15.16 -7.38 -19.66
C HIS A 418 13.80 -7.03 -20.27
N PHE A 419 13.63 -5.79 -20.70
CA PHE A 419 12.47 -5.36 -21.47
C PHE A 419 12.87 -5.07 -22.91
N LYS A 420 12.09 -5.60 -23.85
CA LYS A 420 12.19 -5.29 -25.28
C LYS A 420 10.81 -4.88 -25.78
N GLY A 421 10.72 -3.71 -26.41
CA GLY A 421 9.45 -3.20 -26.92
C GLY A 421 9.58 -2.46 -28.24
N ASP A 422 8.56 -2.61 -29.07
CA ASP A 422 8.40 -1.91 -30.34
C ASP A 422 7.16 -1.02 -30.25
N LEU A 423 7.37 0.29 -30.37
CA LEU A 423 6.34 1.32 -30.37
C LEU A 423 6.12 1.80 -31.80
N GLU A 424 4.87 1.73 -32.25
CA GLU A 424 4.43 2.18 -33.57
C GLU A 424 3.42 3.32 -33.39
N TYR A 425 3.54 4.39 -34.18
CA TYR A 425 2.59 5.48 -34.17
C TYR A 425 2.25 5.97 -35.59
N GLU A 426 0.98 6.30 -35.80
CA GLU A 426 0.45 6.71 -37.11
C GLU A 426 -0.44 7.95 -36.94
N ASN A 427 -0.35 8.89 -37.89
CA ASN A 427 -1.22 10.07 -38.03
C ASN A 427 -1.32 10.97 -36.79
N LEU A 428 -0.25 11.11 -35.99
CA LEU A 428 -0.25 11.98 -34.82
C LEU A 428 -0.43 13.46 -35.21
N SER A 429 -1.35 14.16 -34.55
CA SER A 429 -1.57 15.60 -34.72
C SER A 429 -0.36 16.44 -34.32
N GLU A 430 -0.19 17.64 -34.90
CA GLU A 430 0.91 18.55 -34.56
C GLU A 430 0.92 18.95 -33.08
N GLU A 431 -0.26 19.16 -32.48
CA GLU A 431 -0.40 19.45 -31.05
C GLU A 431 0.10 18.30 -30.17
N PHE A 432 -0.25 17.06 -30.54
CA PHE A 432 0.21 15.88 -29.85
C PHE A 432 1.71 15.65 -30.03
N LEU A 433 2.23 15.84 -31.25
CA LEU A 433 3.66 15.78 -31.53
C LEU A 433 4.43 16.84 -30.74
N TRP A 434 3.88 18.05 -30.59
CA TRP A 434 4.45 19.08 -29.74
C TRP A 434 4.54 18.62 -28.29
N TYR A 435 3.47 18.02 -27.75
CA TYR A 435 3.46 17.47 -26.39
C TYR A 435 4.48 16.33 -26.22
N VAL A 436 4.52 15.37 -27.14
CA VAL A 436 5.49 14.26 -27.13
C VAL A 436 6.91 14.79 -27.19
N ASN A 437 7.18 15.79 -28.05
CA ASN A 437 8.49 16.43 -28.14
C ASN A 437 8.85 17.21 -26.86
N TYR A 438 7.88 17.84 -26.21
CA TYR A 438 8.08 18.49 -24.91
C TYR A 438 8.49 17.46 -23.84
N VAL A 439 7.74 16.36 -23.72
CA VAL A 439 8.05 15.25 -22.79
C VAL A 439 9.43 14.65 -23.11
N ARG A 440 9.74 14.38 -24.38
CA ARG A 440 11.05 13.90 -24.82
C ARG A 440 12.17 14.86 -24.41
N ARG A 441 12.00 16.17 -24.62
CA ARG A 441 13.01 17.18 -24.25
C ARG A 441 13.22 17.24 -22.74
N TYR A 442 12.13 17.10 -21.97
CA TYR A 442 12.20 17.01 -20.52
C TYR A 442 12.95 15.76 -20.06
N ILE A 443 12.60 14.57 -20.56
CA ILE A 443 13.28 13.30 -20.24
C ILE A 443 14.77 13.40 -20.61
N ARG A 444 15.08 13.89 -21.81
CA ARG A 444 16.47 14.07 -22.26
C ARG A 444 17.26 15.02 -21.36
N HIS A 445 16.64 16.12 -20.91
CA HIS A 445 17.29 17.04 -19.99
C HIS A 445 17.50 16.42 -18.61
N HIS A 446 16.50 15.71 -18.08
CA HIS A 446 16.58 15.05 -16.78
C HIS A 446 17.65 13.95 -16.78
N TYR A 447 17.66 13.11 -17.81
CA TYR A 447 18.58 11.97 -17.94
C TYR A 447 19.89 12.31 -18.67
N PHE A 448 20.15 13.59 -18.97
CA PHE A 448 21.35 14.03 -19.68
C PHE A 448 22.67 13.48 -19.08
N PRO A 449 22.86 13.46 -17.74
CA PRO A 449 24.10 12.94 -17.15
C PRO A 449 24.39 11.45 -17.42
N TRP A 450 23.36 10.68 -17.79
CA TRP A 450 23.45 9.23 -18.03
C TRP A 450 23.44 8.86 -19.51
N VAL A 451 23.38 9.86 -20.41
CA VAL A 451 23.55 9.63 -21.84
C VAL A 451 24.98 9.18 -22.09
N HIS A 452 25.15 7.94 -22.53
CA HIS A 452 26.46 7.38 -22.86
C HIS A 452 26.91 7.77 -24.25
N HIS A 453 26.03 7.61 -25.24
CA HIS A 453 26.24 8.07 -26.62
C HIS A 453 24.91 8.32 -27.33
N VAL A 454 24.96 9.16 -28.35
CA VAL A 454 23.85 9.46 -29.28
C VAL A 454 24.38 9.31 -30.68
N GLU A 455 23.68 8.56 -31.51
CA GLU A 455 23.93 8.45 -32.95
C GLU A 455 22.81 9.19 -33.67
N ASP A 456 23.12 10.32 -34.28
CA ASP A 456 22.17 11.17 -35.01
C ASP A 456 22.61 11.44 -36.47
N LEU A 457 23.84 11.04 -36.81
CA LEU A 457 24.40 11.17 -38.15
C LEU A 457 24.11 9.92 -38.98
N HIS A 458 23.39 10.09 -40.10
CA HIS A 458 23.04 9.03 -41.06
C HIS A 458 22.19 7.87 -40.50
N VAL A 459 21.46 8.10 -39.40
CA VAL A 459 20.48 7.13 -38.88
C VAL A 459 19.17 7.27 -39.66
N ASN A 460 18.79 6.19 -40.35
CA ASN A 460 17.54 6.08 -41.10
C ASN A 460 16.73 4.89 -40.57
N ASN A 461 16.24 4.98 -39.35
CA ASN A 461 15.30 4.00 -38.81
C ASN A 461 13.91 4.22 -39.44
N PRO A 462 13.00 3.23 -39.42
CA PRO A 462 11.66 3.38 -39.99
C PRO A 462 10.88 4.52 -39.32
N GLU A 463 10.27 5.38 -40.13
CA GLU A 463 9.37 6.45 -39.66
C GLU A 463 8.17 5.88 -38.91
N GLY A 464 7.76 6.54 -37.83
CA GLY A 464 6.64 6.06 -37.01
C GLY A 464 6.98 4.88 -36.10
N HIS A 465 8.21 4.35 -36.11
CA HIS A 465 8.64 3.25 -35.26
C HIS A 465 9.72 3.67 -34.25
N VAL A 466 9.62 3.19 -33.02
CA VAL A 466 10.63 3.35 -31.96
C VAL A 466 10.89 2.00 -31.32
N HIS A 467 12.14 1.55 -31.37
CA HIS A 467 12.59 0.34 -30.68
C HIS A 467 13.17 0.71 -29.32
N ILE A 468 12.75 0.01 -28.26
CA ILE A 468 13.16 0.26 -26.88
C ILE A 468 13.69 -1.05 -26.30
N VAL A 469 14.91 -0.99 -25.78
CA VAL A 469 15.52 -2.07 -25.01
C VAL A 469 15.95 -1.52 -23.66
N ALA A 470 15.54 -2.14 -22.56
CA ALA A 470 15.92 -1.73 -21.22
C ALA A 470 16.44 -2.93 -20.41
N ASN A 471 17.64 -2.78 -19.86
CA ASN A 471 18.34 -3.76 -19.03
C ASN A 471 18.42 -3.23 -17.59
N PHE A 472 17.55 -3.74 -16.72
CA PHE A 472 17.52 -3.35 -15.32
C PHE A 472 18.61 -4.10 -14.54
N SER A 473 19.40 -3.37 -13.75
CA SER A 473 20.41 -3.99 -12.90
C SER A 473 19.76 -4.81 -11.79
N TYR A 474 20.36 -5.96 -11.48
CA TYR A 474 19.93 -6.78 -10.35
C TYR A 474 20.28 -6.14 -9.00
N TYR A 475 21.45 -5.49 -8.90
CA TYR A 475 22.02 -5.03 -7.62
C TYR A 475 21.65 -3.60 -7.25
N ASN A 476 21.54 -2.73 -8.26
CA ASN A 476 21.32 -1.31 -8.06
C ASN A 476 20.04 -0.88 -8.78
N PRO A 477 19.32 0.15 -8.30
CA PRO A 477 18.14 0.68 -8.97
C PRO A 477 18.54 1.54 -10.19
N VAL A 478 19.25 0.93 -11.13
CA VAL A 478 19.73 1.55 -12.37
C VAL A 478 19.37 0.70 -13.58
N VAL A 479 19.26 1.34 -14.73
CA VAL A 479 18.87 0.72 -16.00
C VAL A 479 19.76 1.24 -17.13
N ASP A 480 20.15 0.32 -18.01
CA ASP A 480 20.73 0.66 -19.31
C ASP A 480 19.60 0.66 -20.34
N VAL A 481 19.40 1.78 -21.05
CA VAL A 481 18.30 1.94 -22.01
C VAL A 481 18.87 2.25 -23.38
N GLU A 482 18.50 1.47 -24.37
CA GLU A 482 18.72 1.72 -25.77
C GLU A 482 17.40 2.12 -26.42
N LEU A 483 17.37 3.28 -27.06
CA LEU A 483 16.21 3.83 -27.73
C LEU A 483 16.58 4.14 -29.17
N ARG A 484 16.00 3.41 -30.13
CA ARG A 484 16.19 3.65 -31.57
C ARG A 484 14.95 4.35 -32.11
N ALA A 485 15.04 5.66 -32.31
CA ALA A 485 13.99 6.49 -32.89
C ALA A 485 14.27 6.73 -34.40
N PRO A 486 13.31 7.24 -35.20
CA PRO A 486 13.45 7.39 -36.65
C PRO A 486 14.75 8.08 -37.11
N HIS A 487 15.20 9.10 -36.36
CA HIS A 487 16.35 9.94 -36.72
C HIS A 487 17.50 9.92 -35.71
N GLU A 488 17.40 9.17 -34.62
CA GLU A 488 18.48 9.08 -33.63
C GLU A 488 18.42 7.77 -32.86
N ASN A 489 19.58 7.23 -32.51
CA ASN A 489 19.71 6.19 -31.49
C ASN A 489 20.30 6.82 -30.24
N ILE A 490 19.69 6.58 -29.09
CA ILE A 490 20.14 7.12 -27.80
C ILE A 490 20.41 5.95 -26.86
N TYR A 491 21.57 5.99 -26.21
CA TYR A 491 21.98 4.97 -25.27
C TYR A 491 22.23 5.61 -23.92
N TYR A 492 21.43 5.22 -22.94
CA TYR A 492 21.58 5.60 -21.53
C TYR A 492 22.27 4.46 -20.79
N LYS A 493 23.22 4.80 -19.92
CA LYS A 493 23.95 3.83 -19.10
C LYS A 493 23.85 4.16 -17.62
N GLN A 494 23.50 3.17 -16.82
CA GLN A 494 23.30 3.27 -15.37
C GLN A 494 22.35 4.42 -14.99
N ALA A 495 21.31 4.66 -15.80
CA ALA A 495 20.31 5.67 -15.51
C ALA A 495 19.48 5.24 -14.29
N PRO A 496 19.16 6.15 -13.35
CA PRO A 496 18.38 5.79 -12.17
C PRO A 496 16.97 5.32 -12.58
N VAL A 497 16.52 4.23 -11.98
CA VAL A 497 15.16 3.70 -12.20
C VAL A 497 14.17 4.51 -11.37
N PRO A 498 13.12 5.09 -11.97
CA PRO A 498 12.04 5.71 -11.20
C PRO A 498 11.38 4.73 -10.22
N GLU A 499 11.04 5.21 -9.02
CA GLU A 499 10.45 4.38 -7.95
C GLU A 499 9.14 3.67 -8.34
N TRP A 500 8.41 4.19 -9.34
CA TRP A 500 7.14 3.62 -9.80
C TRP A 500 7.31 2.48 -10.81
N ILE A 501 8.52 2.23 -11.34
CA ILE A 501 8.78 1.10 -12.24
C ILE A 501 9.09 -0.14 -11.42
N VAL A 502 8.23 -1.16 -11.52
CA VAL A 502 8.44 -2.49 -10.95
C VAL A 502 8.56 -3.49 -12.08
N THR A 503 9.65 -4.25 -12.11
CA THR A 503 9.82 -5.29 -13.13
C THR A 503 8.97 -6.51 -12.78
N PRO A 504 8.33 -7.16 -13.78
CA PRO A 504 7.41 -8.25 -13.53
C PRO A 504 8.13 -9.49 -13.02
N ARG A 505 7.38 -10.30 -12.28
CA ARG A 505 7.80 -11.59 -11.75
C ARG A 505 6.83 -12.64 -12.20
N HIS A 506 7.33 -13.84 -12.48
CA HIS A 506 6.48 -14.99 -12.75
C HIS A 506 6.15 -15.79 -11.46
N TYR A 507 6.62 -15.39 -10.28
CA TYR A 507 6.27 -16.07 -9.02
C TYR A 507 4.75 -16.08 -8.74
N LYS A 508 4.17 -17.25 -8.48
CA LYS A 508 2.73 -17.43 -8.22
C LYS A 508 2.39 -18.11 -6.89
N PHE A 509 3.39 -18.62 -6.17
CA PHE A 509 3.15 -19.37 -4.95
C PHE A 509 2.60 -18.47 -3.84
N LEU A 510 1.65 -18.97 -3.04
CA LEU A 510 0.91 -18.20 -2.03
C LEU A 510 0.20 -16.95 -2.59
N GLU A 511 -0.26 -17.04 -3.83
CA GLU A 511 -1.05 -15.99 -4.51
C GLU A 511 -0.43 -14.60 -4.47
N TYR A 512 0.88 -14.54 -4.69
CA TYR A 512 1.56 -13.27 -4.92
C TYR A 512 0.89 -12.48 -6.03
N SER A 513 0.77 -11.17 -5.80
CA SER A 513 0.34 -10.19 -6.78
C SER A 513 1.41 -9.10 -6.86
N MET A 514 1.70 -8.62 -8.08
CA MET A 514 2.66 -7.52 -8.26
C MET A 514 2.24 -6.23 -7.55
N LEU A 515 0.96 -6.09 -7.18
CA LEU A 515 0.48 -4.98 -6.35
C LEU A 515 1.11 -4.95 -4.94
N SER A 516 1.60 -6.08 -4.42
CA SER A 516 2.29 -6.12 -3.13
C SER A 516 3.60 -5.33 -3.14
N GLU A 517 4.22 -5.14 -4.31
CA GLU A 517 5.44 -4.34 -4.46
C GLU A 517 5.17 -2.83 -4.30
N TYR A 518 3.94 -2.40 -4.61
CA TYR A 518 3.52 -1.00 -4.47
C TYR A 518 2.93 -0.71 -3.09
N SER A 519 2.28 -1.69 -2.47
CA SER A 519 1.66 -1.52 -1.15
C SER A 519 1.62 -2.83 -0.38
N SER A 520 2.10 -2.78 0.87
CA SER A 520 2.01 -3.90 1.82
C SER A 520 0.56 -4.29 2.18
N LEU A 521 -0.44 -3.51 1.78
CA LEU A 521 -1.85 -3.87 1.92
C LEU A 521 -2.24 -5.11 1.09
N TYR A 522 -1.52 -5.36 -0.02
CA TYR A 522 -1.73 -6.52 -0.88
C TYR A 522 -0.80 -7.69 -0.54
N GLU A 523 0.00 -7.59 0.54
CA GLU A 523 0.81 -8.69 1.01
C GLU A 523 -0.05 -9.69 1.81
N HIS A 524 -0.16 -10.92 1.32
CA HIS A 524 -0.92 -11.98 1.96
C HIS A 524 -0.07 -12.74 2.97
N LEU A 525 -0.17 -12.33 4.24
CA LEU A 525 0.44 -13.05 5.36
C LEU A 525 -0.13 -14.47 5.45
N HIS A 526 0.75 -15.42 5.76
CA HIS A 526 0.42 -16.84 5.83
C HIS A 526 1.00 -17.45 7.09
N CYS A 527 0.31 -18.48 7.58
CA CYS A 527 0.84 -19.40 8.58
C CYS A 527 1.40 -20.63 7.85
N ASP A 528 2.62 -21.05 8.18
CA ASP A 528 3.23 -22.26 7.61
C ASP A 528 3.54 -23.30 8.69
N VAL A 529 3.07 -24.52 8.47
CA VAL A 529 3.23 -25.67 9.36
C VAL A 529 4.05 -26.70 8.62
N GLN A 530 5.37 -26.74 8.86
CA GLN A 530 6.33 -27.57 8.11
C GLN A 530 7.33 -28.25 9.04
N GLY A 531 7.74 -29.48 8.71
CA GLY A 531 8.63 -30.28 9.55
C GLY A 531 8.12 -30.34 11.01
N PRO A 532 9.00 -30.19 12.02
CA PRO A 532 8.60 -30.13 13.43
C PRO A 532 8.26 -28.71 13.92
N SER A 533 8.01 -27.75 13.02
CA SER A 533 7.84 -26.33 13.37
C SER A 533 6.60 -25.70 12.78
N ILE A 534 6.22 -24.56 13.36
CA ILE A 534 5.16 -23.70 12.85
C ILE A 534 5.63 -22.24 12.88
N LYS A 535 5.31 -21.51 11.82
CA LYS A 535 5.41 -20.06 11.74
C LYS A 535 4.02 -19.46 11.69
N THR A 536 3.73 -18.54 12.58
CA THR A 536 2.43 -17.87 12.67
C THR A 536 2.24 -16.79 11.60
N PHE A 537 1.02 -16.25 11.49
CA PHE A 537 0.73 -15.15 10.55
C PHE A 537 1.59 -13.91 10.79
N ASP A 538 1.91 -13.63 12.05
CA ASP A 538 2.73 -12.48 12.47
C ASP A 538 4.24 -12.82 12.50
N GLY A 539 4.61 -14.03 12.07
CA GLY A 539 5.97 -14.46 11.82
C GLY A 539 6.73 -14.99 13.04
N ALA A 540 6.04 -15.41 14.11
CA ALA A 540 6.66 -16.12 15.23
C ALA A 540 6.91 -17.59 14.85
N LEU A 541 8.15 -18.08 15.05
CA LEU A 541 8.57 -19.44 14.71
C LEU A 541 8.85 -20.24 15.98
N TYR A 542 8.20 -21.40 16.13
CA TYR A 542 8.38 -22.26 17.31
C TYR A 542 8.09 -23.75 16.99
N PRO A 543 8.54 -24.71 17.83
CA PRO A 543 8.33 -26.14 17.56
C PRO A 543 6.88 -26.57 17.80
N LEU A 544 6.37 -27.46 16.96
CA LEU A 544 5.08 -28.11 17.13
C LEU A 544 5.14 -29.14 18.28
N PRO A 545 4.01 -29.38 18.98
CA PRO A 545 3.92 -30.48 19.93
C PRO A 545 4.19 -31.82 19.28
N ASP A 546 5.02 -32.66 19.90
CA ASP A 546 5.29 -34.02 19.41
C ASP A 546 4.19 -34.98 19.89
N THR A 547 3.16 -35.09 19.07
CA THR A 547 2.00 -35.98 19.25
C THR A 547 1.29 -36.15 17.90
N ASP A 548 0.66 -37.30 17.71
CA ASP A 548 -0.20 -37.67 16.58
C ASP A 548 -1.63 -37.14 16.73
N CYS A 549 -2.01 -36.61 17.90
CA CYS A 549 -3.29 -35.93 18.08
C CYS A 549 -3.47 -34.77 17.10
N PHE A 550 -4.72 -34.53 16.70
CA PHE A 550 -5.10 -33.33 15.97
C PHE A 550 -4.90 -32.09 16.82
N LYS A 551 -4.43 -31.01 16.19
CA LYS A 551 -4.13 -29.74 16.82
C LYS A 551 -4.83 -28.63 16.05
N VAL A 552 -5.33 -27.63 16.76
CA VAL A 552 -5.96 -26.46 16.13
C VAL A 552 -4.86 -25.59 15.51
N ILE A 553 -4.70 -25.67 14.20
CA ILE A 553 -3.76 -24.83 13.46
C ILE A 553 -4.29 -23.39 13.44
N ALA A 554 -5.51 -23.20 12.94
CA ALA A 554 -6.19 -21.92 12.92
C ALA A 554 -7.70 -22.13 12.95
N LYS A 555 -8.42 -21.25 13.65
CA LYS A 555 -9.88 -21.24 13.77
C LYS A 555 -10.37 -19.80 13.70
N ASP A 556 -11.50 -19.59 13.03
CA ASP A 556 -12.28 -18.36 13.19
C ASP A 556 -12.93 -18.35 14.58
N CYS A 557 -12.43 -17.46 15.45
CA CYS A 557 -12.92 -17.24 16.80
C CYS A 557 -13.91 -16.06 16.89
N SER A 558 -14.36 -15.54 15.74
CA SER A 558 -15.48 -14.60 15.69
C SER A 558 -16.81 -15.31 16.00
N PRO A 559 -17.90 -14.57 16.29
CA PRO A 559 -19.22 -15.17 16.53
C PRO A 559 -19.75 -16.01 15.35
N SER A 560 -19.19 -15.84 14.15
CA SER A 560 -19.63 -16.54 12.95
C SER A 560 -19.02 -17.93 12.77
N GLU A 561 -17.86 -18.20 13.40
CA GLU A 561 -17.12 -19.47 13.36
C GLU A 561 -17.04 -20.12 11.96
N HIS A 562 -16.60 -19.35 10.95
CA HIS A 562 -16.66 -19.78 9.54
C HIS A 562 -15.79 -20.99 9.20
N PHE A 563 -14.66 -21.18 9.89
CA PHE A 563 -13.76 -22.30 9.62
C PHE A 563 -12.96 -22.77 10.85
N LEU A 564 -12.52 -24.02 10.79
CA LEU A 564 -11.59 -24.66 11.73
C LEU A 564 -10.61 -25.53 10.95
N ILE A 565 -9.30 -25.33 11.15
CA ILE A 565 -8.22 -26.06 10.47
C ILE A 565 -7.45 -26.85 11.52
N LEU A 566 -7.34 -28.15 11.30
CA LEU A 566 -6.69 -29.10 12.18
C LEU A 566 -5.55 -29.80 11.43
N GLY A 567 -4.43 -29.97 12.13
CA GLY A 567 -3.29 -30.75 11.65
C GLY A 567 -2.90 -31.85 12.62
N ALA A 568 -2.48 -32.99 12.09
CA ALA A 568 -1.95 -34.10 12.88
C ALA A 568 -0.66 -34.64 12.25
N LYS A 569 0.18 -35.29 13.05
CA LYS A 569 1.35 -36.04 12.57
C LYS A 569 0.87 -37.41 12.08
N THR A 570 1.38 -37.89 10.96
CA THR A 570 1.07 -39.23 10.43
C THR A 570 2.28 -40.14 10.55
N HIS A 571 2.07 -41.45 10.37
CA HIS A 571 3.14 -42.44 10.27
C HIS A 571 3.66 -42.63 8.84
N ASN A 572 3.13 -41.90 7.87
CA ASN A 572 3.56 -41.99 6.47
C ASN A 572 4.84 -41.16 6.28
N VAL A 573 5.90 -41.79 5.76
CA VAL A 573 7.21 -41.16 5.57
C VAL A 573 7.17 -40.02 4.55
N ASN A 574 6.37 -40.18 3.49
CA ASN A 574 6.24 -39.22 2.40
C ASN A 574 5.19 -38.13 2.68
N PHE A 575 4.23 -38.41 3.57
CA PHE A 575 3.11 -37.51 3.89
C PHE A 575 2.90 -37.39 5.40
N GLN A 576 3.90 -36.85 6.09
CA GLN A 576 4.00 -36.79 7.56
C GLN A 576 2.93 -35.93 8.26
N LYS A 577 2.14 -35.14 7.53
CA LYS A 577 1.08 -34.28 8.06
C LYS A 577 -0.26 -34.70 7.48
N ALA A 578 -1.28 -34.78 8.32
CA ALA A 578 -2.67 -34.92 7.91
C ALA A 578 -3.40 -33.60 8.10
N LEU A 579 -4.29 -33.28 7.16
CA LEU A 579 -5.12 -32.09 7.18
C LEU A 579 -6.59 -32.47 7.34
N ARG A 580 -7.23 -31.90 8.36
CA ARG A 580 -8.68 -31.94 8.53
C ARG A 580 -9.16 -30.52 8.71
N MET A 581 -10.22 -30.14 8.04
CA MET A 581 -10.82 -28.83 8.22
C MET A 581 -12.34 -28.89 8.20
N PHE A 582 -12.93 -27.89 8.81
CA PHE A 582 -14.35 -27.61 8.73
C PHE A 582 -14.49 -26.24 8.09
N VAL A 583 -15.20 -26.17 6.98
CA VAL A 583 -15.51 -24.91 6.29
C VAL A 583 -17.02 -24.85 6.21
N HIS A 584 -17.62 -23.86 6.87
CA HIS A 584 -19.06 -23.86 7.15
C HIS A 584 -19.48 -25.16 7.86
N THR A 585 -20.41 -25.92 7.29
CA THR A 585 -20.90 -27.20 7.82
C THR A 585 -20.16 -28.42 7.27
N PHE A 586 -19.28 -28.25 6.29
CA PHE A 586 -18.62 -29.36 5.58
C PHE A 586 -17.34 -29.79 6.28
N LYS A 587 -17.20 -31.10 6.50
CA LYS A 587 -15.96 -31.71 7.00
C LYS A 587 -15.11 -32.18 5.83
N ILE A 588 -13.92 -31.60 5.68
CA ILE A 588 -12.97 -31.90 4.61
C ILE A 588 -11.72 -32.55 5.22
N GLU A 589 -11.31 -33.70 4.69
CA GLU A 589 -10.13 -34.43 5.14
C GLU A 589 -9.21 -34.71 3.94
N ILE A 590 -7.95 -34.30 4.03
CA ILE A 590 -6.90 -34.58 3.05
C ILE A 590 -5.74 -35.24 3.78
N MET A 591 -5.65 -36.56 3.67
CA MET A 591 -4.68 -37.36 4.41
C MET A 591 -4.54 -38.77 3.80
N PRO A 592 -3.39 -39.45 3.99
CA PRO A 592 -3.25 -40.86 3.61
C PRO A 592 -4.14 -41.75 4.50
N ILE A 593 -4.70 -42.83 3.95
CA ILE A 593 -5.50 -43.81 4.73
C ILE A 593 -4.59 -44.80 5.44
N THR A 594 -3.56 -45.27 4.75
CA THR A 594 -2.56 -46.21 5.25
C THR A 594 -1.17 -45.61 5.13
N PRO A 595 -0.17 -46.14 5.86
CA PRO A 595 1.20 -45.65 5.81
C PRO A 595 1.83 -45.62 4.40
N ASP A 596 1.28 -46.40 3.46
CA ASP A 596 1.84 -46.57 2.11
C ASP A 596 0.97 -45.93 1.00
N THR A 597 -0.22 -45.41 1.33
CA THR A 597 -1.11 -44.77 0.34
C THR A 597 -0.86 -43.28 0.20
N GLU A 598 -1.10 -42.75 -0.98
CA GLU A 598 -1.16 -41.31 -1.25
C GLU A 598 -2.33 -40.63 -0.51
N PRO A 599 -2.28 -39.30 -0.29
CA PRO A 599 -3.38 -38.56 0.29
C PRO A 599 -4.63 -38.63 -0.58
N ILE A 600 -5.77 -38.86 0.06
CA ILE A 600 -7.08 -38.81 -0.59
C ILE A 600 -7.90 -37.66 -0.02
N VAL A 601 -8.81 -37.12 -0.84
CA VAL A 601 -9.77 -36.09 -0.42
C VAL A 601 -11.07 -36.76 -0.01
N ARG A 602 -11.53 -36.47 1.21
CA ARG A 602 -12.84 -36.90 1.71
C ARG A 602 -13.67 -35.71 2.15
N ILE A 603 -14.93 -35.69 1.76
CA ILE A 603 -15.91 -34.67 2.15
C ILE A 603 -17.07 -35.37 2.84
N ASP A 604 -17.31 -35.02 4.10
CA ASP A 604 -18.28 -35.68 4.99
C ASP A 604 -18.14 -37.21 5.00
N GLY A 605 -16.89 -37.67 4.95
CA GLY A 605 -16.51 -39.08 4.95
C GLY A 605 -16.57 -39.78 3.58
N LYS A 606 -17.10 -39.13 2.53
CA LYS A 606 -17.14 -39.69 1.16
C LYS A 606 -15.86 -39.32 0.40
N MET A 607 -15.26 -40.29 -0.28
CA MET A 607 -14.12 -40.04 -1.16
C MET A 607 -14.57 -39.25 -2.39
N VAL A 608 -13.80 -38.22 -2.74
CA VAL A 608 -14.07 -37.35 -3.89
C VAL A 608 -12.83 -37.34 -4.79
N PRO A 609 -12.95 -37.63 -6.10
CA PRO A 609 -11.83 -37.52 -7.02
C PRO A 609 -11.48 -36.04 -7.24
N VAL A 610 -10.20 -35.72 -7.11
CA VAL A 610 -9.65 -34.40 -7.46
C VAL A 610 -8.43 -34.64 -8.34
N THR A 611 -8.52 -34.25 -9.61
CA THR A 611 -7.44 -34.38 -10.58
C THR A 611 -6.92 -32.98 -10.96
N VAL A 612 -5.82 -32.94 -11.72
CA VAL A 612 -5.26 -31.67 -12.21
C VAL A 612 -6.21 -30.99 -13.21
N GLU A 613 -6.98 -31.79 -13.96
CA GLU A 613 -7.91 -31.29 -14.98
C GLU A 613 -9.30 -30.96 -14.41
N GLU A 614 -9.74 -31.68 -13.37
CA GLU A 614 -11.06 -31.55 -12.78
C GLU A 614 -10.98 -31.21 -11.27
N PRO A 615 -11.08 -29.91 -10.91
CA PRO A 615 -11.18 -29.50 -9.51
C PRO A 615 -12.56 -29.86 -8.95
N PHE A 616 -12.60 -30.22 -7.66
CA PHE A 616 -13.87 -30.40 -6.97
C PHE A 616 -14.44 -29.06 -6.54
N LYS A 617 -15.75 -28.84 -6.71
CA LYS A 617 -16.44 -27.60 -6.34
C LYS A 617 -17.67 -27.90 -5.48
N GLN A 618 -17.84 -27.16 -4.39
CA GLN A 618 -19.00 -27.24 -3.51
C GLN A 618 -19.84 -25.97 -3.60
N TYR A 619 -21.14 -26.12 -3.79
CA TYR A 619 -22.10 -25.03 -3.85
C TYR A 619 -23.09 -25.09 -2.67
N VAL A 620 -23.61 -23.94 -2.26
CA VAL A 620 -24.73 -23.82 -1.30
C VAL A 620 -25.83 -22.98 -1.93
N ASN A 621 -27.07 -23.46 -1.82
CA ASN A 621 -28.24 -22.75 -2.34
C ASN A 621 -28.72 -21.71 -1.32
N THR A 622 -28.78 -20.44 -1.73
CA THR A 622 -29.22 -19.32 -0.88
C THR A 622 -30.71 -19.00 -1.00
N GLY A 623 -31.49 -19.84 -1.68
CA GLY A 623 -32.88 -19.60 -2.05
C GLY A 623 -33.06 -18.73 -3.29
N VAL A 624 -32.06 -17.91 -3.63
CA VAL A 624 -32.05 -17.03 -4.82
C VAL A 624 -31.07 -17.53 -5.88
N ARG A 625 -29.90 -18.05 -5.46
CA ARG A 625 -28.88 -18.64 -6.35
C ARG A 625 -27.97 -19.62 -5.62
N ASP A 626 -27.33 -20.49 -6.40
CA ASP A 626 -26.23 -21.33 -5.91
C ASP A 626 -24.94 -20.50 -5.86
N ILE A 627 -24.27 -20.49 -4.70
CA ILE A 627 -22.99 -19.81 -4.49
C ILE A 627 -21.91 -20.86 -4.28
N GLU A 628 -20.79 -20.74 -5.00
CA GLU A 628 -19.62 -21.59 -4.77
C GLU A 628 -19.05 -21.28 -3.38
N LEU A 629 -19.13 -22.25 -2.48
CA LEU A 629 -18.63 -22.12 -1.12
C LEU A 629 -17.12 -22.32 -1.06
N PHE A 630 -16.64 -23.39 -1.69
CA PHE A 630 -15.22 -23.69 -1.82
C PHE A 630 -14.96 -24.61 -3.02
N HIS A 631 -13.73 -24.60 -3.51
CA HIS A 631 -13.22 -25.61 -4.44
C HIS A 631 -11.87 -26.17 -3.97
N ILE A 632 -11.55 -27.37 -4.43
CA ILE A 632 -10.30 -28.08 -4.18
C ILE A 632 -9.70 -28.45 -5.52
N GLU A 633 -8.48 -28.00 -5.77
CA GLU A 633 -7.71 -28.29 -6.97
C GLU A 633 -6.43 -29.04 -6.63
N ARG A 634 -5.99 -29.92 -7.54
CA ARG A 634 -4.69 -30.59 -7.45
C ARG A 634 -3.72 -29.87 -8.39
N LEU A 635 -2.62 -29.39 -7.85
CA LEU A 635 -1.58 -28.65 -8.56
C LEU A 635 -0.41 -29.59 -8.91
N GLY A 636 -0.04 -29.62 -10.19
CA GLY A 636 1.06 -30.45 -10.70
C GLY A 636 0.87 -31.96 -10.47
N GLN A 637 1.91 -32.73 -10.76
CA GLN A 637 1.91 -34.17 -10.48
C GLN A 637 2.21 -34.45 -9.00
N GLY A 638 2.91 -33.55 -8.30
CA GLY A 638 3.42 -33.69 -6.92
C GLY A 638 2.44 -33.70 -5.73
N HIS A 639 1.19 -34.18 -5.88
CA HIS A 639 0.17 -34.28 -4.81
C HIS A 639 -0.04 -32.99 -3.98
N ILE A 640 0.07 -31.82 -4.62
CA ILE A 640 -0.22 -30.55 -3.98
C ILE A 640 -1.72 -30.28 -4.11
N TYR A 641 -2.41 -30.11 -3.00
CA TYR A 641 -3.82 -29.74 -2.93
C TYR A 641 -3.95 -28.29 -2.52
N LYS A 642 -4.73 -27.52 -3.28
CA LYS A 642 -5.12 -26.16 -2.94
C LYS A 642 -6.62 -26.11 -2.72
N LEU A 643 -7.03 -25.58 -1.57
CA LEU A 643 -8.42 -25.30 -1.25
C LEU A 643 -8.61 -23.79 -1.23
N VAL A 644 -9.65 -23.32 -1.90
CA VAL A 644 -10.02 -21.90 -1.97
C VAL A 644 -11.49 -21.74 -1.60
N SER A 645 -11.77 -20.81 -0.71
CA SER A 645 -13.10 -20.35 -0.35
C SER A 645 -13.11 -18.82 -0.41
N GLU A 646 -13.55 -18.27 -1.54
CA GLU A 646 -13.62 -16.80 -1.72
C GLU A 646 -14.60 -16.15 -0.73
N VAL A 647 -15.73 -16.81 -0.45
CA VAL A 647 -16.77 -16.31 0.47
C VAL A 647 -16.22 -16.08 1.88
N TYR A 648 -15.42 -17.03 2.38
CA TYR A 648 -14.75 -16.91 3.68
C TYR A 648 -13.30 -16.41 3.59
N GLY A 649 -12.86 -15.94 2.42
CA GLY A 649 -11.49 -15.44 2.23
C GLY A 649 -10.40 -16.38 2.73
N LEU A 650 -10.57 -17.68 2.51
CA LEU A 650 -9.71 -18.74 3.05
C LEU A 650 -9.00 -19.48 1.92
N ARG A 651 -7.68 -19.65 2.05
CA ARG A 651 -6.85 -20.39 1.10
C ARG A 651 -5.86 -21.28 1.82
N ILE A 652 -5.82 -22.55 1.41
CA ILE A 652 -4.98 -23.56 2.07
C ILE A 652 -4.21 -24.33 1.02
N PHE A 653 -2.89 -24.41 1.20
CA PHE A 653 -2.01 -25.25 0.37
C PHE A 653 -1.48 -26.41 1.22
N TYR A 654 -1.55 -27.62 0.68
CA TYR A 654 -1.16 -28.85 1.36
C TYR A 654 -0.45 -29.81 0.42
N ASN A 655 0.70 -30.34 0.82
CA ASN A 655 1.43 -31.37 0.07
C ASN A 655 1.77 -32.60 0.93
N GLY A 656 1.13 -32.73 2.11
CA GLY A 656 1.41 -33.76 3.11
C GLY A 656 2.71 -33.60 3.91
N LEU A 657 3.60 -32.69 3.53
CA LEU A 657 4.77 -32.31 4.33
C LEU A 657 4.60 -30.92 4.97
N GLY A 658 3.79 -30.06 4.36
CA GLY A 658 3.49 -28.71 4.80
C GLY A 658 1.99 -28.39 4.70
N ILE A 659 1.52 -27.52 5.60
CA ILE A 659 0.20 -26.88 5.52
C ILE A 659 0.46 -25.37 5.54
N PHE A 660 0.00 -24.65 4.51
CA PHE A 660 0.04 -23.20 4.46
C PHE A 660 -1.39 -22.67 4.52
N VAL A 661 -1.64 -21.72 5.42
CA VAL A 661 -2.95 -21.11 5.61
C VAL A 661 -2.83 -19.63 5.31
N GLN A 662 -3.72 -19.13 4.45
CA GLN A 662 -3.92 -17.71 4.16
C GLN A 662 -5.36 -17.34 4.44
N VAL A 663 -5.54 -16.18 5.06
CA VAL A 663 -6.84 -15.63 5.46
C VAL A 663 -6.97 -14.20 5.00
N ALA A 664 -8.19 -13.77 4.71
CA ALA A 664 -8.45 -12.39 4.33
C ALA A 664 -8.19 -11.41 5.50
N PRO A 665 -7.78 -10.16 5.21
CA PRO A 665 -7.45 -9.16 6.23
C PRO A 665 -8.56 -8.84 7.24
N TYR A 666 -9.83 -9.14 6.93
CA TYR A 666 -10.94 -8.89 7.84
C TYR A 666 -11.00 -9.83 9.07
N TYR A 667 -10.16 -10.88 9.09
CA TYR A 667 -9.94 -11.75 10.25
C TYR A 667 -8.85 -11.27 11.21
N ARG A 668 -8.22 -10.11 10.96
CA ARG A 668 -7.19 -9.58 11.86
C ARG A 668 -7.71 -9.45 13.29
N GLY A 669 -7.03 -10.08 14.25
CA GLY A 669 -7.42 -10.12 15.66
C GLY A 669 -8.66 -10.96 15.97
N LYS A 670 -9.16 -11.77 15.02
CA LYS A 670 -10.36 -12.62 15.19
C LYS A 670 -10.04 -14.12 15.12
N LEU A 671 -8.79 -14.47 14.89
CA LEU A 671 -8.35 -15.87 14.82
C LEU A 671 -7.89 -16.37 16.18
N CYS A 672 -7.83 -17.70 16.29
CA CYS A 672 -7.23 -18.40 17.41
C CYS A 672 -6.65 -19.74 16.92
N GLY A 673 -5.70 -20.30 17.65
CA GLY A 673 -4.98 -21.51 17.26
C GLY A 673 -3.47 -21.34 17.33
N LEU A 674 -2.76 -22.38 16.89
CA LEU A 674 -1.30 -22.38 16.84
C LEU A 674 -0.72 -21.31 15.89
N CYS A 675 -1.48 -20.87 14.90
CA CYS A 675 -1.11 -19.77 14.00
C CYS A 675 -1.29 -18.36 14.58
N GLY A 676 -1.69 -18.24 15.85
CA GLY A 676 -1.91 -16.95 16.52
C GLY A 676 -3.26 -16.32 16.18
N ASP A 677 -3.44 -15.06 16.59
CA ASP A 677 -4.68 -14.29 16.44
C ASP A 677 -4.68 -13.32 15.25
N TYR A 678 -3.58 -13.25 14.50
CA TYR A 678 -3.40 -12.45 13.29
C TYR A 678 -3.58 -10.93 13.55
N ASN A 679 -3.04 -10.42 14.65
CA ASN A 679 -3.17 -9.02 15.04
C ASN A 679 -1.98 -8.15 14.61
N LEU A 680 -1.00 -8.72 13.88
CA LEU A 680 0.26 -8.09 13.45
C LEU A 680 1.24 -7.80 14.61
N ASN A 681 1.05 -8.44 15.76
CA ASN A 681 1.90 -8.31 16.94
C ASN A 681 2.57 -9.64 17.33
N LYS A 682 3.70 -9.90 16.67
CA LYS A 682 4.58 -11.06 16.91
C LYS A 682 4.99 -11.28 18.37
N PHE A 683 4.92 -10.28 19.24
CA PHE A 683 5.38 -10.40 20.64
C PHE A 683 4.30 -10.96 21.59
N GLN A 684 3.04 -11.00 21.18
CA GLN A 684 1.92 -11.50 21.98
C GLN A 684 1.22 -12.67 21.27
N GLU A 685 2.01 -13.56 20.69
CA GLU A 685 1.51 -14.64 19.84
C GLU A 685 0.89 -15.80 20.63
N PHE A 686 1.40 -16.07 21.83
CA PHE A 686 1.19 -17.34 22.52
C PHE A 686 -0.04 -17.31 23.42
N ILE A 687 -1.19 -16.92 22.86
CA ILE A 687 -2.47 -16.85 23.59
C ILE A 687 -3.24 -18.16 23.42
N GLY A 688 -3.35 -18.93 24.51
CA GLY A 688 -4.08 -20.20 24.55
C GLY A 688 -5.60 -20.04 24.33
N PRO A 689 -6.33 -21.16 24.15
CA PRO A 689 -7.78 -21.13 23.91
C PRO A 689 -8.58 -20.55 25.10
N ASP A 690 -8.00 -20.58 26.30
CA ASP A 690 -8.50 -19.96 27.52
C ASP A 690 -8.20 -18.46 27.63
N LYS A 691 -7.67 -17.86 26.56
CA LYS A 691 -7.19 -16.47 26.47
C LYS A 691 -6.02 -16.17 27.40
N CYS A 692 -5.31 -17.20 27.87
CA CYS A 692 -4.13 -17.03 28.70
C CYS A 692 -2.87 -16.87 27.84
N GLU A 693 -2.00 -15.93 28.20
CA GLU A 693 -0.69 -15.79 27.57
C GLU A 693 0.29 -16.83 28.12
N HIS A 694 0.93 -17.57 27.23
CA HIS A 694 1.92 -18.58 27.53
C HIS A 694 3.34 -18.03 27.38
N TYR A 695 4.16 -18.20 28.43
CA TYR A 695 5.58 -17.81 28.39
C TYR A 695 6.49 -18.87 27.75
N ASN A 696 5.98 -20.09 27.55
CA ASN A 696 6.71 -21.20 26.96
C ASN A 696 5.95 -21.75 25.74
N THR A 697 6.63 -21.77 24.60
CA THR A 697 6.13 -22.29 23.31
C THR A 697 5.64 -23.73 23.40
N THR A 698 6.26 -24.55 24.24
CA THR A 698 5.83 -25.94 24.46
C THR A 698 4.46 -25.98 25.11
N SER A 699 4.25 -25.20 26.19
CA SER A 699 2.96 -25.15 26.89
C SER A 699 1.85 -24.58 25.99
N PHE A 700 2.18 -23.56 25.19
CA PHE A 700 1.29 -23.00 24.19
C PHE A 700 0.90 -24.04 23.14
N GLY A 701 1.89 -24.74 22.60
CA GLY A 701 1.68 -25.79 21.61
C GLY A 701 0.69 -26.85 22.09
N TYR A 702 0.90 -27.38 23.30
CA TYR A 702 0.02 -28.40 23.89
C TYR A 702 -1.38 -27.87 24.25
N SER A 703 -1.56 -26.55 24.42
CA SER A 703 -2.87 -25.94 24.73
C SER A 703 -3.92 -26.13 23.63
N TYR A 704 -3.47 -26.28 22.38
CA TYR A 704 -4.33 -26.45 21.20
C TYR A 704 -4.38 -27.90 20.70
N VAL A 705 -3.85 -28.86 21.46
CA VAL A 705 -3.97 -30.29 21.14
C VAL A 705 -5.36 -30.79 21.55
N ILE A 706 -6.02 -31.53 20.66
CA ILE A 706 -7.33 -32.13 20.90
C ILE A 706 -7.11 -33.59 21.34
N PRO A 707 -7.22 -33.92 22.64
CA PRO A 707 -7.09 -35.29 23.11
C PRO A 707 -8.28 -36.12 22.62
N THR A 708 -8.00 -37.32 22.12
CA THR A 708 -9.01 -38.34 21.80
C THR A 708 -8.64 -39.65 22.49
N SER A 709 -9.55 -40.62 22.52
CA SER A 709 -9.24 -41.97 23.02
C SER A 709 -8.15 -42.69 22.20
N GLU A 710 -7.86 -42.21 21.00
CA GLU A 710 -6.98 -42.84 20.01
C GLU A 710 -5.57 -42.25 20.01
N CYS A 711 -5.35 -41.11 20.67
CA CYS A 711 -4.07 -40.41 20.66
C CYS A 711 -3.64 -40.01 22.08
N THR A 712 -2.33 -40.10 22.36
CA THR A 712 -1.79 -39.77 23.69
C THR A 712 -1.14 -38.39 23.64
N THR A 713 -1.52 -37.52 24.59
CA THR A 713 -0.93 -36.18 24.74
C THR A 713 -0.52 -35.96 26.19
N LEU A 714 0.47 -35.08 26.40
CA LEU A 714 0.77 -34.55 27.72
C LEU A 714 -0.46 -33.82 28.26
N GLU A 715 -0.72 -33.97 29.56
CA GLU A 715 -1.78 -33.24 30.24
C GLU A 715 -1.43 -31.74 30.23
N TYR A 716 -2.26 -30.97 29.52
CA TYR A 716 -2.14 -29.52 29.47
C TYR A 716 -2.79 -28.92 30.73
N LYS A 717 -2.01 -28.11 31.47
CA LYS A 717 -2.52 -27.24 32.53
C LYS A 717 -2.30 -25.79 32.12
N SER A 718 -3.37 -25.00 32.15
CA SER A 718 -3.26 -23.58 31.78
C SER A 718 -2.39 -22.84 32.81
N PRO A 719 -1.49 -21.94 32.36
CA PRO A 719 -0.69 -21.11 33.25
C PRO A 719 -1.53 -20.06 33.99
N CYS A 720 -2.78 -19.82 33.58
CA CYS A 720 -3.72 -18.94 34.24
C CYS A 720 -4.74 -19.68 35.13
N THR A 721 -4.77 -21.02 35.09
CA THR A 721 -5.56 -21.82 36.03
C THR A 721 -4.83 -21.91 37.37
N PHE A 722 -5.10 -20.93 38.23
CA PHE A 722 -4.78 -20.99 39.65
C PHE A 722 -5.91 -21.71 40.39
N HIS A 723 -5.60 -22.77 41.13
CA HIS A 723 -6.56 -23.40 42.03
C HIS A 723 -6.86 -22.50 43.23
N THR A 724 -8.05 -22.64 43.83
CA THR A 724 -8.43 -21.90 45.04
C THR A 724 -7.41 -22.13 46.14
N GLY A 725 -6.71 -21.08 46.58
CA GLY A 725 -5.64 -21.16 47.58
C GLY A 725 -4.19 -21.23 47.04
N GLU A 726 -3.97 -21.28 45.72
CA GLU A 726 -2.62 -21.17 45.13
C GLU A 726 -2.18 -19.69 44.97
N THR A 727 -0.88 -19.44 45.11
CA THR A 727 -0.30 -18.09 44.95
C THR A 727 -0.09 -17.76 43.47
N CYS A 728 -0.76 -16.74 42.97
CA CYS A 728 -0.66 -16.25 41.58
C CYS A 728 0.25 -15.03 41.45
N THR A 729 1.36 -15.05 42.19
CA THR A 729 2.33 -13.96 42.21
C THR A 729 3.34 -14.17 41.08
N VAL A 730 3.40 -13.25 40.11
CA VAL A 730 4.35 -13.27 39.00
C VAL A 730 5.42 -12.19 39.16
N MET A 731 6.61 -12.39 38.63
CA MET A 731 7.71 -11.41 38.69
C MET A 731 7.77 -10.59 37.40
N ARG A 732 7.73 -9.26 37.49
CA ARG A 732 7.74 -8.32 36.36
C ARG A 732 8.86 -7.29 36.50
N THR A 733 9.38 -6.81 35.38
CA THR A 733 10.31 -5.67 35.39
C THR A 733 9.51 -4.38 35.53
N LYS A 734 9.78 -3.61 36.59
CA LYS A 734 9.13 -2.31 36.77
C LYS A 734 9.78 -1.30 35.82
N THR A 735 8.98 -0.47 35.17
CA THR A 735 9.45 0.64 34.35
C THR A 735 9.05 1.97 34.96
N ILE A 736 9.94 2.95 34.84
CA ILE A 736 9.71 4.37 35.20
C ILE A 736 10.23 5.25 34.07
N GLU A 737 9.66 6.43 33.90
CA GLU A 737 10.12 7.40 32.91
C GLU A 737 10.77 8.60 33.60
N LEU A 738 11.92 9.02 33.08
CA LEU A 738 12.68 10.17 33.57
C LEU A 738 12.87 11.20 32.45
N GLY A 739 12.78 12.49 32.82
CA GLY A 739 13.02 13.62 31.93
C GLY A 739 11.85 14.00 31.01
N THR A 740 12.00 15.12 30.31
CA THR A 740 11.02 15.66 29.35
C THR A 740 11.66 15.99 27.99
N GLY A 741 10.87 15.97 26.91
CA GLY A 741 11.32 16.36 25.58
C GLY A 741 12.41 15.46 24.97
N LYS A 742 13.56 16.03 24.62
CA LYS A 742 14.68 15.31 23.96
C LYS A 742 15.45 14.37 24.90
N ASN A 743 15.35 14.57 26.21
CA ASN A 743 16.09 13.79 27.23
C ASN A 743 15.22 12.72 27.92
N ARG A 744 14.07 12.35 27.34
CA ARG A 744 13.19 11.31 27.90
C ARG A 744 13.89 9.95 27.88
N GLN A 745 13.98 9.33 29.04
CA GLN A 745 14.56 8.01 29.24
C GLN A 745 13.53 7.10 29.91
N VAL A 746 13.56 5.82 29.56
CA VAL A 746 12.80 4.78 30.26
C VAL A 746 13.79 3.94 31.06
N CYS A 747 13.54 3.80 32.35
CA CYS A 747 14.38 3.02 33.24
C CYS A 747 13.68 1.73 33.66
N PHE A 748 14.43 0.63 33.62
CA PHE A 748 13.97 -0.73 33.88
C PHE A 748 14.60 -1.23 35.19
N SER A 749 13.79 -1.85 36.05
CA SER A 749 14.30 -2.38 37.31
C SER A 749 15.31 -3.51 37.06
N ILE A 750 16.45 -3.46 37.74
CA ILE A 750 17.55 -4.43 37.62
C ILE A 750 17.13 -5.78 38.21
N ALA A 751 16.32 -5.74 39.27
CA ALA A 751 15.64 -6.89 39.82
C ALA A 751 14.13 -6.81 39.46
N PRO A 752 13.51 -7.90 38.99
CA PRO A 752 12.07 -7.93 38.83
C PRO A 752 11.38 -7.87 40.20
N VAL A 753 10.18 -7.30 40.23
CA VAL A 753 9.32 -7.15 41.42
C VAL A 753 8.07 -8.00 41.26
N SER A 754 7.43 -8.40 42.35
CA SER A 754 6.18 -9.17 42.31
C SER A 754 5.03 -8.33 41.76
N HIS A 755 4.11 -9.01 41.09
CA HIS A 755 2.93 -8.46 40.43
C HIS A 755 1.86 -9.55 40.39
N CYS A 756 0.58 -9.19 40.40
CA CYS A 756 -0.49 -10.17 40.30
C CYS A 756 -0.85 -10.43 38.84
N SER A 757 -1.06 -11.70 38.48
CA SER A 757 -1.70 -12.03 37.21
C SER A 757 -3.20 -11.81 37.31
N GLU A 758 -3.86 -11.29 36.28
CA GLU A 758 -5.33 -11.22 36.25
C GLU A 758 -5.92 -12.65 36.21
N PRO A 759 -6.95 -12.99 37.03
CA PRO A 759 -7.81 -12.13 37.84
C PRO A 759 -7.49 -12.16 39.36
N CYS A 760 -6.23 -12.23 39.76
CA CYS A 760 -5.85 -12.31 41.17
C CYS A 760 -5.85 -10.98 41.90
N ILE A 761 -6.02 -11.05 43.23
CA ILE A 761 -6.05 -9.91 44.13
C ILE A 761 -4.75 -9.86 44.93
N GLU A 762 -4.23 -8.65 45.12
CA GLU A 762 -3.06 -8.37 45.97
C GLU A 762 -3.36 -8.70 47.44
N THR A 763 -2.42 -9.34 48.14
CA THR A 763 -2.54 -9.58 49.59
C THR A 763 -2.20 -8.31 50.39
N ARG A 764 -0.96 -7.85 50.28
CA ARG A 764 -0.40 -6.70 51.01
C ARG A 764 0.68 -6.04 50.16
N TYR A 765 0.75 -4.71 50.13
CA TYR A 765 1.85 -4.00 49.46
C TYR A 765 3.06 -3.81 50.38
N VAL A 766 4.26 -3.91 49.79
CA VAL A 766 5.53 -3.60 50.44
C VAL A 766 6.30 -2.59 49.57
N SER A 767 6.88 -1.60 50.23
CA SER A 767 7.78 -0.62 49.60
C SER A 767 9.23 -1.08 49.76
N ARG A 768 9.99 -1.15 48.66
CA ARG A 768 11.45 -1.30 48.71
C ARG A 768 12.14 -0.34 47.74
N GLU A 769 13.36 0.04 48.09
CA GLU A 769 14.26 0.73 47.17
C GLU A 769 14.81 -0.26 46.15
N VAL A 770 14.63 0.04 44.87
CA VAL A 770 15.02 -0.81 43.73
C VAL A 770 15.92 0.00 42.79
N GLY A 771 16.99 -0.63 42.31
CA GLY A 771 17.89 -0.08 41.29
C GLY A 771 17.34 -0.24 39.88
N PHE A 772 17.57 0.75 39.03
CA PHE A 772 17.11 0.84 37.65
C PHE A 772 18.25 1.12 36.68
N HIS A 773 18.13 0.59 35.46
CA HIS A 773 18.99 0.90 34.31
C HIS A 773 18.20 1.68 33.25
N CYS A 774 18.72 2.81 32.79
CA CYS A 774 17.98 3.75 31.95
C CYS A 774 18.43 3.70 30.47
N LEU A 775 17.45 3.65 29.56
CA LEU A 775 17.66 3.68 28.11
C LEU A 775 16.90 4.85 27.45
N PRO A 776 17.37 5.39 26.30
CA PRO A 776 16.68 6.47 25.60
C PRO A 776 15.28 6.06 25.09
N ALA A 777 14.23 6.79 25.47
CA ALA A 777 12.84 6.42 25.17
C ALA A 777 12.49 6.46 23.66
N LYS A 778 13.29 7.14 22.85
CA LYS A 778 13.09 7.26 21.40
C LYS A 778 13.57 6.04 20.61
N ASP A 779 14.42 5.21 21.21
CA ASP A 779 14.96 4.04 20.54
C ASP A 779 13.87 2.96 20.37
N THR A 780 13.78 2.38 19.16
CA THR A 780 12.84 1.30 18.85
C THR A 780 13.09 0.08 19.73
N THR A 781 14.34 -0.20 20.06
CA THR A 781 14.71 -1.29 20.98
C THR A 781 14.16 -1.06 22.38
N THR A 782 14.17 0.20 22.87
CA THR A 782 13.65 0.56 24.18
C THR A 782 12.13 0.38 24.24
N ARG A 783 11.41 0.77 23.18
CA ARG A 783 9.95 0.52 23.10
C ARG A 783 9.62 -0.97 23.12
N ASN A 784 10.40 -1.79 22.39
CA ASN A 784 10.24 -3.24 22.41
C ASN A 784 10.49 -3.82 23.82
N LEU A 785 11.49 -3.32 24.54
CA LEU A 785 11.76 -3.73 25.92
C LEU A 785 10.64 -3.30 26.89
N VAL A 786 10.04 -2.12 26.70
CA VAL A 786 8.86 -1.70 27.49
C VAL A 786 7.69 -2.66 27.28
N ALA A 787 7.39 -3.03 26.03
CA ALA A 787 6.35 -4.01 25.74
C ALA A 787 6.64 -5.36 26.42
N GLN A 788 7.88 -5.85 26.30
CA GLN A 788 8.29 -7.10 26.93
C GLN A 788 8.26 -7.05 28.46
N SER A 789 8.51 -5.89 29.09
CA SER A 789 8.51 -5.75 30.57
C SER A 789 7.15 -6.05 31.22
N ARG A 790 6.05 -5.86 30.46
CA ARG A 790 4.68 -6.15 30.91
C ARG A 790 4.39 -7.65 30.93
N VAL A 791 5.03 -8.39 30.02
CA VAL A 791 4.74 -9.81 29.75
C VAL A 791 5.84 -10.75 30.22
N ARG A 792 7.03 -10.29 30.63
CA ARG A 792 8.04 -11.15 31.27
C ARG A 792 9.02 -10.36 32.14
N PRO A 793 9.70 -11.01 33.10
CA PRO A 793 10.88 -10.42 33.73
C PRO A 793 12.02 -10.31 32.71
N LEU A 794 12.59 -9.13 32.59
CA LEU A 794 13.73 -8.84 31.71
C LEU A 794 15.03 -9.13 32.44
N MET A 795 15.45 -10.40 32.41
CA MET A 795 16.66 -10.88 33.09
C MET A 795 17.95 -10.28 32.52
N GLU A 796 17.88 -9.70 31.32
CA GLU A 796 18.95 -8.98 30.64
C GLU A 796 19.43 -7.76 31.43
N PHE A 797 18.59 -7.19 32.29
CA PHE A 797 18.92 -6.05 33.13
C PHE A 797 19.63 -6.43 34.44
N ARG A 798 19.58 -7.70 34.86
CA ARG A 798 20.16 -8.15 36.16
C ARG A 798 21.66 -7.90 36.27
N ARG A 799 22.38 -7.84 35.15
CA ARG A 799 23.83 -7.60 35.07
C ARG A 799 24.17 -6.21 34.51
N LYS A 800 23.18 -5.33 34.35
CA LYS A 800 23.40 -3.97 33.88
C LYS A 800 23.76 -3.05 35.04
N ARG A 801 24.40 -1.92 34.70
CA ARG A 801 24.75 -0.91 35.68
C ARG A 801 23.49 -0.23 36.22
N GLU A 802 23.56 0.16 37.48
CA GLU A 802 22.52 0.94 38.13
C GLU A 802 22.73 2.42 37.81
N ASP A 803 21.79 3.01 37.09
CA ASP A 803 21.81 4.44 36.73
C ASP A 803 20.93 5.27 37.67
N TYR A 804 19.93 4.66 38.31
CA TYR A 804 18.96 5.35 39.16
C TYR A 804 18.38 4.43 40.25
N ARG A 805 17.99 5.00 41.40
CA ARG A 805 17.26 4.30 42.46
C ARG A 805 15.93 4.98 42.73
N ALA A 806 14.90 4.17 42.94
CA ALA A 806 13.62 4.66 43.41
C ALA A 806 12.96 3.66 44.36
N VAL A 807 12.14 4.19 45.27
CA VAL A 807 11.23 3.39 46.09
C VAL A 807 10.06 2.97 45.20
N VAL A 808 9.81 1.66 45.16
CA VAL A 808 8.73 1.07 44.36
C VAL A 808 7.82 0.27 45.28
N GLU A 809 6.52 0.47 45.13
CA GLU A 809 5.48 -0.36 45.75
C GLU A 809 5.13 -1.56 44.87
N TYR A 810 5.07 -2.73 45.49
CA TYR A 810 4.65 -3.98 44.85
C TYR A 810 3.99 -4.93 45.87
N PRO A 811 3.10 -5.85 45.43
CA PRO A 811 2.43 -6.80 46.32
C PRO A 811 3.41 -7.85 46.88
N GLU A 812 3.36 -8.13 48.17
CA GLU A 812 4.10 -9.21 48.86
C GLU A 812 3.69 -10.59 48.32
N GLY A 813 2.43 -10.73 47.96
CA GLY A 813 1.87 -11.91 47.30
C GLY A 813 0.51 -11.60 46.68
N CYS A 814 0.00 -12.58 45.95
CA CYS A 814 -1.28 -12.51 45.24
C CYS A 814 -2.03 -13.82 45.50
N TYR A 815 -3.33 -13.73 45.73
CA TYR A 815 -4.20 -14.89 45.89
C TYR A 815 -5.45 -14.75 45.02
N ARG A 816 -6.03 -15.89 44.67
CA ARG A 816 -7.34 -15.97 44.00
C ARG A 816 -8.40 -16.35 45.05
N PRO A 817 -9.39 -15.48 45.31
CA PRO A 817 -10.45 -15.76 46.28
C PRO A 817 -11.32 -16.95 45.91
#